data_AF-A0A3E2B0R7-F1
#
_entry.id   AF-A0A3E2B0R7-F1
#
_cell.length_a   1.000
_cell.length_b   1.000
_cell.length_c   1.000
_cell.angle_alpha   90.00
_cell.angle_beta   90.00
_cell.angle_gamma   90.00
#
_symmetry.space_group_name_H-M   'P 1'
#
loop_
_entity.id
_entity.type
_entity.pdbx_description
1 polymer ?
#
loop_
_entity_poly.entity_id
_entity_poly.type
_entity_poly.pdbx_seq_one_letter_code
_entity_poly.pdbx_strand_id
1 'polypeptide(L)'
;MTGSQLAKMLLVCLGFDSDIEGYTGNAWDMNVNVRATQKGLYKGLEGLDVSAALTRDTAAQMVWNALQAGEVKYEYTWVGGDATKVTAVDKLDNANNPITLLKDKYNAEVKDGGIVTSVKEDSKGTYTVKTDKNANGYTKVAKDYSDLMGQKVDVLVKISDNTVYGVYANEDSKVLATGAVGQLDTVSNDTKKMKLNGVEYKFEKTALSENVVYNNDPDTKKTLQTIYNNRNANASDEIKFIDNNGDGKVDSMIVTPMTVAEVTYVGSTSITAGNKSYKFEDDDIYEGVAKNDWAVIVAGDYTTTDNAVITKAGTIEGEVTGVRTGSPDEVKIGDDWYKMATNTQTPAVGDKGVFVVVNGYVYDADASGSSKDILYISANEAAESKLGDNFTVEAKAYFTDGTNKVVKIDMINGEDITKATKDFTQGSVGIAKDNLANQMFTYSIDSDGNYELKQLANADAKNNIGAVVGDGATDNNGKIGGASVIKENKAGYDTYLYDKGGYKSPTNKLDSGSIADDAVIFVQATNEVKVLTGKTVKNWNTVSGTFTGKGVLTSESNGIQYAKVAAMTVNTNTVPGANGDKLYGYLTADPYTTKYENENVVAYPIWTGSENTTVYEKGSAIKDGVKAGDAIQYHLDGNFVGVDAGLTDTANAYAITGFDYEAEGEMALVKYADGAASTLTLDEDCVFIGIDDSAKTGVEGDMSAVSLAQQDQYGNYYANAYVMTDGSGKILAVIFDNDKLDMADGGLALKAKAVTCNITSENVTNGENNKTVTVTASPTTAKLGEKVTLTATLNKAIAGKDTTVVVSVDQGVGSLTITIPKGQKSATATFTMPSEAVTVGFTSASVPQ
;
A
#
# COMPACT_ATOMS: atom_id res chain seq x y z
N MET A 1 7.08 5.88 -55.02
CA MET A 1 6.75 4.74 -55.90
C MET A 1 5.23 4.65 -55.97
N THR A 2 4.66 4.52 -57.18
CA THR A 2 3.22 4.37 -57.40
C THR A 2 2.81 2.91 -57.55
N GLY A 3 1.50 2.62 -57.49
CA GLY A 3 0.93 1.28 -57.72
C GLY A 3 1.39 0.66 -59.03
N SER A 4 1.32 1.42 -60.12
CA SER A 4 1.75 0.96 -61.44
C SER A 4 3.26 0.71 -61.53
N GLN A 5 4.07 1.52 -60.84
CA GLN A 5 5.52 1.31 -60.80
C GLN A 5 5.89 0.01 -60.09
N LEU A 6 5.27 -0.28 -58.93
CA LEU A 6 5.50 -1.53 -58.21
C LEU A 6 4.96 -2.73 -58.98
N ALA A 7 3.77 -2.63 -59.56
CA ALA A 7 3.19 -3.69 -60.38
C ALA A 7 4.11 -4.06 -61.56
N LYS A 8 4.71 -3.07 -62.23
CA LYS A 8 5.71 -3.32 -63.28
C LYS A 8 6.87 -4.15 -62.76
N MET A 9 7.45 -3.80 -61.60
CA MET A 9 8.57 -4.55 -61.01
C MET A 9 8.16 -6.00 -60.71
N LEU A 10 6.98 -6.20 -60.13
CA LEU A 10 6.47 -7.52 -59.77
C LEU A 10 6.15 -8.39 -61.00
N LEU A 11 5.60 -7.81 -62.07
CA LEU A 11 5.39 -8.53 -63.33
C LEU A 11 6.72 -8.99 -63.95
N VAL A 12 7.76 -8.15 -63.91
CA VAL A 12 9.09 -8.55 -64.36
C VAL A 12 9.65 -9.69 -63.51
N CYS A 13 9.45 -9.65 -62.18
CA CYS A 13 9.82 -10.77 -61.30
C CYS A 13 9.08 -12.07 -61.66
N LEU A 14 7.82 -11.98 -62.12
CA LEU A 14 7.04 -13.12 -62.61
C LEU A 14 7.49 -13.65 -63.98
N GLY A 15 8.48 -13.04 -64.61
CA GLY A 15 9.03 -13.48 -65.90
C GLY A 15 8.48 -12.73 -67.13
N PHE A 16 7.67 -11.68 -66.94
CA PHE A 16 7.24 -10.84 -68.05
C PHE A 16 8.38 -9.94 -68.53
N ASP A 17 8.72 -10.08 -69.81
CA ASP A 17 9.68 -9.22 -70.49
C ASP A 17 9.08 -7.83 -70.78
N SER A 18 9.80 -6.77 -70.38
CA SER A 18 9.30 -5.39 -70.49
C SER A 18 9.23 -4.87 -71.93
N ASP A 19 10.07 -5.37 -72.83
CA ASP A 19 10.11 -4.91 -74.22
C ASP A 19 9.01 -5.61 -75.03
N ILE A 20 8.80 -6.91 -74.78
CA ILE A 20 7.72 -7.69 -75.42
C ILE A 20 6.34 -7.19 -74.97
N GLU A 21 6.17 -6.88 -73.69
CA GLU A 21 4.88 -6.46 -73.11
C GLU A 21 4.60 -4.96 -73.25
N GLY A 22 5.56 -4.18 -73.78
CA GLY A 22 5.42 -2.74 -73.94
C GLY A 22 5.28 -2.02 -72.61
N TYR A 23 6.04 -2.41 -71.59
CA TYR A 23 6.12 -1.74 -70.29
C TYR A 23 7.02 -0.49 -70.33
N THR A 24 7.25 0.07 -71.53
CA THR A 24 7.97 1.32 -71.80
C THR A 24 7.20 2.14 -72.85
N GLY A 25 7.50 3.44 -72.98
CA GLY A 25 6.81 4.33 -73.93
C GLY A 25 5.39 4.75 -73.51
N ASN A 26 4.63 5.40 -74.39
CA ASN A 26 3.39 6.12 -74.01
C ASN A 26 2.25 5.26 -73.43
N ALA A 27 2.21 3.95 -73.74
CA ALA A 27 1.14 3.04 -73.31
C ALA A 27 1.52 2.16 -72.11
N TRP A 28 2.71 2.35 -71.55
CA TRP A 28 3.30 1.42 -70.58
C TRP A 28 2.43 1.20 -69.33
N ASP A 29 1.88 2.28 -68.79
CA ASP A 29 1.11 2.27 -67.55
C ASP A 29 -0.17 1.42 -67.70
N MET A 30 -0.88 1.63 -68.82
CA MET A 30 -2.06 0.84 -69.18
C MET A 30 -1.72 -0.65 -69.34
N ASN A 31 -0.65 -0.97 -70.07
CA ASN A 31 -0.23 -2.36 -70.31
C ASN A 31 0.13 -3.08 -69.00
N VAL A 32 0.88 -2.41 -68.12
CA VAL A 32 1.23 -2.92 -66.79
C VAL A 32 -0.04 -3.17 -65.96
N ASN A 33 -0.93 -2.21 -65.85
CA ASN A 33 -2.12 -2.31 -64.99
C ASN A 33 -3.10 -3.40 -65.49
N VAL A 34 -3.21 -3.60 -66.81
CA VAL A 34 -3.99 -4.71 -67.40
C VAL A 34 -3.38 -6.06 -66.98
N ARG A 35 -2.06 -6.22 -67.13
CA ARG A 35 -1.41 -7.49 -66.81
C ARG A 35 -1.37 -7.76 -65.30
N ALA A 36 -1.14 -6.72 -64.50
CA ALA A 36 -1.16 -6.80 -63.04
C ALA A 36 -2.54 -7.23 -62.52
N THR A 37 -3.62 -6.71 -63.11
CA THR A 37 -4.99 -7.18 -62.84
C THR A 37 -5.16 -8.64 -63.23
N GLN A 38 -4.72 -9.05 -64.43
CA GLN A 38 -4.82 -10.44 -64.89
C GLN A 38 -4.07 -11.44 -63.99
N LYS A 39 -2.91 -11.04 -63.45
CA LYS A 39 -2.12 -11.86 -62.52
C LYS A 39 -2.52 -11.67 -61.05
N GLY A 40 -3.60 -10.94 -60.77
CA GLY A 40 -4.15 -10.78 -59.43
C GLY A 40 -3.29 -9.94 -58.48
N LEU A 41 -2.37 -9.11 -58.99
CA LEU A 41 -1.48 -8.30 -58.14
C LEU A 41 -2.23 -7.28 -57.27
N TYR A 42 -3.45 -6.90 -57.67
CA TYR A 42 -4.32 -5.99 -56.94
C TYR A 42 -5.43 -6.70 -56.13
N LYS A 43 -5.39 -8.04 -55.96
CA LYS A 43 -6.39 -8.77 -55.15
C LYS A 43 -6.39 -8.23 -53.71
N GLY A 44 -7.58 -7.94 -53.16
CA GLY A 44 -7.75 -7.41 -51.80
C GLY A 44 -7.36 -5.93 -51.64
N LEU A 45 -7.22 -5.19 -52.74
CA LEU A 45 -6.89 -3.76 -52.77
C LEU A 45 -7.95 -2.98 -53.56
N GLU A 46 -9.23 -3.21 -53.26
CA GLU A 46 -10.34 -2.54 -53.93
C GLU A 46 -10.23 -1.01 -53.74
N GLY A 47 -10.27 -0.26 -54.83
CA GLY A 47 -10.15 1.21 -54.79
C GLY A 47 -8.72 1.76 -54.74
N LEU A 48 -7.70 0.91 -54.96
CA LEU A 48 -6.32 1.37 -55.14
C LEU A 48 -6.20 2.39 -56.27
N ASP A 49 -5.76 3.60 -55.96
CA ASP A 49 -5.26 4.55 -56.95
C ASP A 49 -3.83 4.16 -57.36
N VAL A 50 -3.71 3.52 -58.51
CA VAL A 50 -2.44 3.03 -59.05
C VAL A 50 -1.46 4.15 -59.44
N SER A 51 -1.94 5.38 -59.58
CA SER A 51 -1.14 6.58 -59.88
C SER A 51 -0.67 7.32 -58.62
N ALA A 52 -1.33 7.10 -57.48
CA ALA A 52 -0.95 7.70 -56.21
C ALA A 52 0.30 7.06 -55.60
N ALA A 53 0.89 7.75 -54.61
CA ALA A 53 1.95 7.19 -53.80
C ALA A 53 1.43 5.98 -52.99
N LEU A 54 2.14 4.85 -53.06
CA LEU A 54 1.78 3.65 -52.31
C LEU A 54 2.05 3.81 -50.80
N THR A 55 1.14 3.29 -49.99
CA THR A 55 1.42 3.02 -48.57
C THR A 55 2.27 1.74 -48.44
N ARG A 56 2.91 1.56 -47.27
CA ARG A 56 3.69 0.36 -46.99
C ARG A 56 2.82 -0.91 -47.00
N ASP A 57 1.60 -0.82 -46.48
CA ASP A 57 0.69 -1.96 -46.39
C ASP A 57 0.18 -2.38 -47.77
N THR A 58 -0.21 -1.43 -48.61
CA THR A 58 -0.59 -1.71 -50.00
C THR A 58 0.55 -2.35 -50.78
N ALA A 59 1.78 -1.83 -50.62
CA ALA A 59 2.95 -2.40 -51.27
C ALA A 59 3.23 -3.84 -50.80
N ALA A 60 3.12 -4.12 -49.49
CA ALA A 60 3.29 -5.45 -48.93
C ALA A 60 2.25 -6.45 -49.48
N GLN A 61 0.99 -6.04 -49.57
CA GLN A 61 -0.08 -6.86 -50.14
C GLN A 61 0.17 -7.16 -51.63
N MET A 62 0.62 -6.19 -52.42
CA MET A 62 0.98 -6.42 -53.83
C MET A 62 2.15 -7.42 -53.97
N VAL A 63 3.18 -7.31 -53.12
CA VAL A 63 4.30 -8.26 -53.09
C VAL A 63 3.82 -9.66 -52.70
N TRP A 64 2.94 -9.77 -51.71
CA TRP A 64 2.32 -11.04 -51.29
C TRP A 64 1.51 -11.69 -52.42
N ASN A 65 0.70 -10.89 -53.13
CA ASN A 65 -0.04 -11.37 -54.30
C ASN A 65 0.91 -11.86 -55.40
N ALA A 66 2.03 -11.19 -55.64
CA ALA A 66 3.04 -11.61 -56.62
C ALA A 66 3.75 -12.90 -56.21
N LEU A 67 4.06 -13.11 -54.92
CA LEU A 67 4.66 -14.36 -54.44
C LEU A 67 3.79 -15.58 -54.78
N GLN A 68 2.46 -15.40 -54.74
CA GLN A 68 1.49 -16.46 -55.04
C GLN A 68 1.13 -16.56 -56.52
N ALA A 69 1.45 -15.56 -57.35
CA ALA A 69 1.12 -15.57 -58.77
C ALA A 69 2.03 -16.52 -59.56
N GLY A 70 1.47 -17.15 -60.59
CA GLY A 70 2.19 -18.05 -61.49
C GLY A 70 3.17 -17.30 -62.39
N GLU A 71 4.43 -17.76 -62.41
CA GLU A 71 5.47 -17.29 -63.31
C GLU A 71 5.16 -17.62 -64.77
N VAL A 72 5.71 -16.85 -65.69
CA VAL A 72 5.58 -17.06 -67.13
C VAL A 72 6.94 -17.32 -67.78
N LYS A 73 6.89 -18.02 -68.92
CA LYS A 73 8.00 -18.18 -69.86
C LYS A 73 7.52 -17.80 -71.27
N TYR A 74 8.43 -17.44 -72.17
CA TYR A 74 8.07 -17.14 -73.55
C TYR A 74 8.33 -18.32 -74.47
N GLU A 75 7.33 -18.64 -75.30
CA GLU A 75 7.45 -19.60 -76.40
C GLU A 75 7.49 -18.88 -77.74
N TYR A 76 8.39 -19.32 -78.61
CA TYR A 76 8.69 -18.71 -79.90
C TYR A 76 8.27 -19.63 -81.03
N THR A 77 7.51 -19.10 -81.98
CA THR A 77 7.20 -19.79 -83.23
C THR A 77 8.12 -19.26 -84.32
N TRP A 78 8.96 -20.13 -84.88
CA TRP A 78 9.96 -19.78 -85.89
C TRP A 78 9.47 -20.15 -87.29
N VAL A 79 9.51 -19.19 -88.22
CA VAL A 79 9.21 -19.43 -89.65
C VAL A 79 10.31 -18.79 -90.48
N GLY A 80 11.04 -19.59 -91.26
CA GLY A 80 12.09 -19.09 -92.15
C GLY A 80 13.36 -18.54 -91.47
N GLY A 81 13.56 -18.81 -90.17
CA GLY A 81 14.71 -18.30 -89.40
C GLY A 81 14.40 -17.09 -88.52
N ASP A 82 13.24 -16.46 -88.71
CA ASP A 82 12.76 -15.36 -87.88
C ASP A 82 11.63 -15.81 -86.93
N ALA A 83 11.65 -15.29 -85.70
CA ALA A 83 10.56 -15.50 -84.75
C ALA A 83 9.34 -14.68 -85.19
N THR A 84 8.22 -15.35 -85.48
CA THR A 84 7.01 -14.71 -86.02
C THR A 84 5.90 -14.53 -84.99
N LYS A 85 5.95 -15.28 -83.87
CA LYS A 85 5.00 -15.14 -82.77
C LYS A 85 5.69 -15.48 -81.45
N VAL A 86 5.56 -14.56 -80.49
CA VAL A 86 6.08 -14.67 -79.14
C VAL A 86 4.88 -14.64 -78.19
N THR A 87 4.73 -15.66 -77.36
CA THR A 87 3.61 -15.75 -76.42
C THR A 87 4.12 -16.08 -75.02
N ALA A 88 3.73 -15.26 -74.04
CA ALA A 88 3.87 -15.59 -72.64
C ALA A 88 2.91 -16.75 -72.31
N VAL A 89 3.46 -17.84 -71.80
CA VAL A 89 2.72 -19.00 -71.29
C VAL A 89 3.12 -19.24 -69.83
N ASP A 90 2.24 -19.84 -69.03
CA ASP A 90 2.58 -20.16 -67.66
C ASP A 90 3.76 -21.14 -67.61
N LYS A 91 4.67 -20.89 -66.67
CA LYS A 91 5.75 -21.82 -66.33
C LYS A 91 5.13 -22.92 -65.48
N LEU A 92 5.11 -24.15 -66.01
CA LEU A 92 4.45 -25.29 -65.38
C LEU A 92 5.46 -26.23 -64.70
N ASP A 93 5.02 -26.90 -63.64
CA ASP A 93 5.76 -28.03 -63.06
C ASP A 93 5.48 -29.34 -63.80
N ASN A 94 6.11 -30.44 -63.36
CA ASN A 94 5.96 -31.76 -63.99
C ASN A 94 4.53 -32.32 -63.93
N ALA A 95 3.65 -31.75 -63.11
CA ALA A 95 2.23 -32.09 -63.02
C ALA A 95 1.32 -31.12 -63.79
N ASN A 96 1.91 -30.26 -64.64
CA ASN A 96 1.24 -29.21 -65.41
C ASN A 96 0.55 -28.13 -64.56
N ASN A 97 0.97 -27.94 -63.30
CA ASN A 97 0.48 -26.83 -62.48
C ASN A 97 1.36 -25.60 -62.65
N PRO A 98 0.81 -24.36 -62.66
CA PRO A 98 1.61 -23.15 -62.66
C PRO A 98 2.58 -23.11 -61.46
N ILE A 99 3.84 -22.78 -61.73
CA ILE A 99 4.86 -22.56 -60.72
C ILE A 99 4.72 -21.13 -60.23
N THR A 100 4.52 -20.95 -58.92
CA THR A 100 4.47 -19.63 -58.30
C THR A 100 5.88 -19.09 -58.03
N LEU A 101 5.99 -17.77 -57.90
CA LEU A 101 7.26 -17.13 -57.52
C LEU A 101 7.79 -17.66 -56.17
N LEU A 102 6.89 -17.93 -55.22
CA LEU A 102 7.19 -18.53 -53.93
C LEU A 102 7.82 -19.93 -54.07
N LYS A 103 7.26 -20.77 -54.96
CA LYS A 103 7.77 -22.12 -55.22
C LYS A 103 9.13 -22.09 -55.92
N ASP A 104 9.28 -21.28 -56.97
CA ASP A 104 10.49 -21.24 -57.79
C ASP A 104 11.68 -20.60 -57.07
N LYS A 105 11.48 -19.43 -56.45
CA LYS A 105 12.58 -18.62 -55.90
C LYS A 105 12.87 -18.92 -54.44
N TYR A 106 11.85 -19.31 -53.67
CA TYR A 106 11.96 -19.49 -52.23
C TYR A 106 11.80 -20.94 -51.78
N ASN A 107 11.49 -21.87 -52.70
CA ASN A 107 11.22 -23.26 -52.39
C ASN A 107 10.21 -23.40 -51.24
N ALA A 108 9.15 -22.58 -51.27
CA ALA A 108 8.12 -22.51 -50.25
C ALA A 108 6.73 -22.62 -50.88
N GLU A 109 5.77 -23.05 -50.08
CA GLU A 109 4.37 -23.17 -50.48
C GLU A 109 3.44 -22.86 -49.30
N VAL A 110 2.23 -22.43 -49.62
CA VAL A 110 1.14 -22.29 -48.64
C VAL A 110 0.33 -23.57 -48.66
N LYS A 111 0.17 -24.21 -47.50
CA LYS A 111 -0.66 -25.39 -47.32
C LYS A 111 -1.94 -25.02 -46.59
N ASP A 112 -3.04 -25.63 -47.00
CA ASP A 112 -4.27 -25.66 -46.19
C ASP A 112 -3.95 -26.41 -44.90
N GLY A 113 -3.80 -25.64 -43.82
CA GLY A 113 -3.39 -26.12 -42.51
C GLY A 113 -4.50 -26.83 -41.76
N GLY A 114 -5.76 -26.64 -42.15
CA GLY A 114 -6.91 -27.09 -41.37
C GLY A 114 -7.18 -26.22 -40.15
N ILE A 115 -7.94 -26.73 -39.18
CA ILE A 115 -8.31 -26.04 -37.95
C ILE A 115 -7.23 -26.24 -36.89
N VAL A 116 -6.76 -25.17 -36.26
CA VAL A 116 -5.80 -25.26 -35.14
C VAL A 116 -6.47 -25.91 -33.93
N THR A 117 -5.85 -26.94 -33.40
CA THR A 117 -6.38 -27.74 -32.29
C THR A 117 -5.52 -27.68 -31.04
N SER A 118 -4.24 -27.31 -31.14
CA SER A 118 -3.34 -27.15 -29.99
C SER A 118 -2.12 -26.32 -30.37
N VAL A 119 -1.65 -25.51 -29.44
CA VAL A 119 -0.37 -24.79 -29.52
C VAL A 119 0.34 -24.97 -28.18
N LYS A 120 1.55 -25.52 -28.21
CA LYS A 120 2.36 -25.74 -27.01
C LYS A 120 3.81 -25.35 -27.28
N GLU A 121 4.40 -24.64 -26.33
CA GLU A 121 5.82 -24.29 -26.33
C GLU A 121 6.65 -25.56 -26.03
N ASP A 122 7.81 -25.66 -26.65
CA ASP A 122 8.80 -26.66 -26.37
C ASP A 122 9.94 -26.07 -25.52
N SER A 123 10.78 -26.96 -24.99
CA SER A 123 11.90 -26.59 -24.11
C SER A 123 12.98 -25.69 -24.76
N LYS A 124 12.82 -25.30 -26.03
CA LYS A 124 13.73 -24.40 -26.75
C LYS A 124 13.11 -23.02 -27.01
N GLY A 125 11.92 -22.75 -26.47
CA GLY A 125 11.19 -21.51 -26.71
C GLY A 125 10.58 -21.43 -28.12
N THR A 126 10.38 -22.58 -28.77
CA THR A 126 9.64 -22.67 -30.04
C THR A 126 8.34 -23.43 -29.84
N TYR A 127 7.42 -23.34 -30.79
CA TYR A 127 6.06 -23.86 -30.62
C TYR A 127 5.82 -25.07 -31.52
N THR A 128 4.97 -25.97 -31.03
CA THR A 128 4.32 -27.01 -31.82
C THR A 128 2.88 -26.62 -32.04
N VAL A 129 2.50 -26.42 -33.31
CA VAL A 129 1.12 -26.09 -33.73
C VAL A 129 0.49 -27.35 -34.33
N LYS A 130 -0.54 -27.90 -33.69
CA LYS A 130 -1.32 -29.01 -34.21
C LYS A 130 -2.59 -28.53 -34.88
N THR A 131 -2.99 -29.26 -35.91
CA THR A 131 -4.24 -29.03 -36.62
C THR A 131 -4.99 -30.33 -36.84
N ASP A 132 -6.27 -30.25 -37.18
CA ASP A 132 -7.08 -31.42 -37.55
C ASP A 132 -6.55 -32.18 -38.78
N LYS A 133 -5.82 -31.51 -39.68
CA LYS A 133 -5.15 -32.10 -40.84
C LYS A 133 -3.72 -32.57 -40.57
N ASN A 134 -3.08 -32.08 -39.50
CA ASN A 134 -1.73 -32.47 -39.11
C ASN A 134 -1.65 -32.75 -37.60
N ALA A 135 -2.09 -33.94 -37.21
CA ALA A 135 -2.07 -34.39 -35.81
C ALA A 135 -0.66 -34.48 -35.20
N ASN A 136 0.38 -34.70 -36.04
CA ASN A 136 1.78 -34.72 -35.60
C ASN A 136 2.33 -33.31 -35.32
N GLY A 137 1.63 -32.27 -35.78
CA GLY A 137 1.97 -30.88 -35.59
C GLY A 137 3.07 -30.36 -36.51
N TYR A 138 3.10 -29.04 -36.65
CA TYR A 138 4.22 -28.31 -37.17
C TYR A 138 5.12 -27.94 -36.00
N THR A 139 6.37 -28.42 -35.99
CA THR A 139 7.31 -28.23 -34.88
C THR A 139 8.29 -27.11 -35.19
N LYS A 140 8.96 -26.59 -34.15
CA LYS A 140 9.96 -25.50 -34.26
C LYS A 140 9.39 -24.22 -34.87
N VAL A 141 8.11 -23.95 -34.62
CA VAL A 141 7.45 -22.73 -35.05
C VAL A 141 7.95 -21.59 -34.17
N ALA A 142 8.48 -20.52 -34.76
CA ALA A 142 9.19 -19.48 -33.98
C ALA A 142 8.27 -18.54 -33.17
N LYS A 143 6.97 -18.54 -33.44
CA LYS A 143 6.00 -17.61 -32.85
C LYS A 143 4.85 -18.39 -32.22
N ASP A 144 4.31 -17.86 -31.12
CA ASP A 144 3.04 -18.31 -30.58
C ASP A 144 1.87 -17.96 -31.53
N TYR A 145 1.04 -18.96 -31.82
CA TYR A 145 -0.17 -18.85 -32.63
C TYR A 145 -1.42 -19.33 -31.87
N SER A 146 -1.39 -19.32 -30.54
CA SER A 146 -2.52 -19.68 -29.66
C SER A 146 -3.80 -18.86 -29.94
N ASP A 147 -3.66 -17.60 -30.38
CA ASP A 147 -4.78 -16.77 -30.84
C ASP A 147 -5.56 -17.35 -32.05
N LEU A 148 -4.93 -18.24 -32.82
CA LEU A 148 -5.55 -18.92 -33.95
C LEU A 148 -6.27 -20.22 -33.54
N MET A 149 -6.34 -20.55 -32.25
CA MET A 149 -7.04 -21.75 -31.78
C MET A 149 -8.47 -21.80 -32.29
N GLY A 150 -8.88 -22.95 -32.83
CA GLY A 150 -10.22 -23.18 -33.38
C GLY A 150 -10.48 -22.51 -34.74
N GLN A 151 -9.54 -21.69 -35.24
CA GLN A 151 -9.60 -21.09 -36.57
C GLN A 151 -8.98 -22.01 -37.61
N LYS A 152 -9.56 -22.03 -38.80
CA LYS A 152 -8.94 -22.59 -40.00
C LYS A 152 -7.78 -21.71 -40.43
N VAL A 153 -6.64 -22.32 -40.71
CA VAL A 153 -5.39 -21.61 -41.04
C VAL A 153 -4.75 -22.08 -42.33
N ASP A 154 -3.99 -21.19 -42.93
CA ASP A 154 -3.02 -21.47 -43.98
C ASP A 154 -1.60 -21.43 -43.40
N VAL A 155 -0.79 -22.42 -43.74
CA VAL A 155 0.57 -22.56 -43.20
C VAL A 155 1.59 -22.39 -44.32
N LEU A 156 2.41 -21.35 -44.23
CA LEU A 156 3.52 -21.12 -45.14
C LEU A 156 4.71 -21.96 -44.70
N VAL A 157 5.08 -22.95 -45.52
CA VAL A 157 6.17 -23.87 -45.23
C VAL A 157 7.22 -23.90 -46.33
N LYS A 158 8.45 -24.18 -45.94
CA LYS A 158 9.50 -24.57 -46.87
C LYS A 158 9.26 -25.99 -47.38
N ILE A 159 9.31 -26.19 -48.68
CA ILE A 159 8.99 -27.47 -49.34
C ILE A 159 9.99 -28.56 -48.95
N SER A 160 11.27 -28.22 -48.78
CA SER A 160 12.34 -29.22 -48.55
C SER A 160 12.27 -29.94 -47.20
N ASP A 161 11.78 -29.27 -46.17
CA ASP A 161 11.89 -29.74 -44.77
C ASP A 161 10.67 -29.37 -43.89
N ASN A 162 9.62 -28.78 -44.46
CA ASN A 162 8.42 -28.28 -43.77
C ASN A 162 8.69 -27.26 -42.65
N THR A 163 9.83 -26.54 -42.69
CA THR A 163 10.04 -25.40 -41.80
C THR A 163 8.92 -24.38 -41.97
N VAL A 164 8.27 -23.99 -40.88
CA VAL A 164 7.18 -23.00 -40.90
C VAL A 164 7.76 -21.60 -40.92
N TYR A 165 7.37 -20.81 -41.93
CA TYR A 165 7.65 -19.38 -42.01
C TYR A 165 6.52 -18.52 -41.45
N GLY A 166 5.29 -19.04 -41.44
CA GLY A 166 4.14 -18.35 -40.84
C GLY A 166 2.88 -19.19 -40.84
N VAL A 167 1.99 -18.87 -39.91
CA VAL A 167 0.63 -19.42 -39.81
C VAL A 167 -0.33 -18.25 -39.84
N TYR A 168 -1.36 -18.32 -40.68
CA TYR A 168 -2.30 -17.23 -40.90
C TYR A 168 -3.72 -17.77 -40.86
N ALA A 169 -4.67 -17.00 -40.32
CA ALA A 169 -6.09 -17.33 -40.50
C ALA A 169 -6.41 -17.38 -42.00
N ASN A 170 -7.14 -18.40 -42.43
CA ASN A 170 -7.61 -18.52 -43.81
C ASN A 170 -8.55 -17.35 -44.14
N GLU A 171 -8.66 -16.96 -45.41
CA GLU A 171 -9.46 -15.76 -45.81
C GLU A 171 -10.95 -15.85 -45.39
N ASP A 172 -11.47 -17.07 -45.27
CA ASP A 172 -12.83 -17.38 -44.85
C ASP A 172 -12.98 -17.65 -43.33
N SER A 173 -11.88 -17.57 -42.57
CA SER A 173 -11.85 -17.89 -41.14
C SER A 173 -11.79 -16.64 -40.27
N LYS A 174 -12.79 -16.45 -39.40
CA LYS A 174 -12.95 -15.24 -38.57
C LYS A 174 -13.51 -15.57 -37.19
N VAL A 175 -12.93 -14.94 -36.17
CA VAL A 175 -13.56 -14.85 -34.84
C VAL A 175 -14.75 -13.90 -34.93
N LEU A 176 -15.96 -14.42 -34.73
CA LEU A 176 -17.21 -13.64 -34.73
C LEU A 176 -17.42 -12.91 -33.41
N ALA A 177 -16.98 -13.51 -32.31
CA ALA A 177 -17.14 -12.96 -30.96
C ALA A 177 -16.19 -13.59 -29.94
N THR A 178 -15.88 -12.82 -28.90
CA THR A 178 -15.25 -13.30 -27.67
C THR A 178 -15.99 -12.68 -26.49
N GLY A 179 -16.29 -13.46 -25.47
CA GLY A 179 -17.02 -12.98 -24.29
C GLY A 179 -17.07 -14.04 -23.20
N ALA A 180 -17.75 -13.74 -22.10
CA ALA A 180 -17.86 -14.68 -21.00
C ALA A 180 -18.97 -15.71 -21.22
N VAL A 181 -18.73 -16.92 -20.75
CA VAL A 181 -19.72 -18.00 -20.72
C VAL A 181 -20.99 -17.58 -19.97
N GLY A 182 -20.89 -16.82 -18.86
CA GLY A 182 -22.04 -16.31 -18.11
C GLY A 182 -22.96 -15.36 -18.90
N GLN A 183 -22.47 -14.83 -20.03
CA GLN A 183 -23.21 -13.94 -20.92
C GLN A 183 -23.94 -14.69 -22.05
N LEU A 184 -23.87 -16.03 -22.07
CA LEU A 184 -24.64 -16.85 -23.00
C LEU A 184 -26.13 -16.80 -22.65
N ASP A 185 -26.95 -16.57 -23.68
CA ASP A 185 -28.41 -16.63 -23.56
C ASP A 185 -29.03 -17.24 -24.81
N THR A 186 -30.25 -17.77 -24.68
CA THR A 186 -31.02 -18.34 -25.79
C THR A 186 -31.76 -17.26 -26.57
N VAL A 187 -32.03 -17.53 -27.85
CA VAL A 187 -32.95 -16.71 -28.66
C VAL A 187 -34.32 -17.37 -28.63
N SER A 188 -35.33 -16.63 -28.15
CA SER A 188 -36.70 -17.14 -28.09
C SER A 188 -37.18 -17.57 -29.48
N ASN A 189 -37.72 -18.79 -29.57
CA ASN A 189 -38.27 -19.38 -30.79
C ASN A 189 -37.27 -19.64 -31.94
N ASP A 190 -35.96 -19.60 -31.69
CA ASP A 190 -34.95 -19.92 -32.70
C ASP A 190 -33.84 -20.81 -32.11
N THR A 191 -33.90 -22.11 -32.40
CA THR A 191 -32.96 -23.09 -31.84
C THR A 191 -31.61 -23.11 -32.54
N LYS A 192 -31.44 -22.36 -33.64
CA LYS A 192 -30.19 -22.21 -34.39
C LYS A 192 -29.47 -20.90 -34.08
N LYS A 193 -29.86 -20.21 -33.01
CA LYS A 193 -29.22 -18.98 -32.56
C LYS A 193 -28.96 -18.98 -31.06
N MET A 194 -27.90 -18.28 -30.69
CA MET A 194 -27.58 -17.95 -29.31
C MET A 194 -27.16 -16.49 -29.22
N LYS A 195 -27.31 -15.91 -28.03
CA LYS A 195 -26.73 -14.61 -27.72
C LYS A 195 -25.43 -14.79 -26.96
N LEU A 196 -24.47 -13.94 -27.27
CA LEU A 196 -23.28 -13.69 -26.45
C LEU A 196 -23.20 -12.19 -26.21
N ASN A 197 -23.17 -11.78 -24.94
CA ASN A 197 -23.22 -10.36 -24.55
C ASN A 197 -24.39 -9.60 -25.22
N GLY A 198 -25.57 -10.24 -25.29
CA GLY A 198 -26.79 -9.68 -25.88
C GLY A 198 -26.86 -9.69 -27.42
N VAL A 199 -25.76 -9.96 -28.13
CA VAL A 199 -25.70 -10.00 -29.60
C VAL A 199 -26.03 -11.41 -30.11
N GLU A 200 -26.88 -11.52 -31.14
CA GLU A 200 -27.30 -12.80 -31.71
C GLU A 200 -26.31 -13.36 -32.75
N TYR A 201 -25.97 -14.64 -32.61
CA TYR A 201 -25.12 -15.40 -33.53
C TYR A 201 -25.85 -16.63 -34.06
N LYS A 202 -25.62 -16.96 -35.33
CA LYS A 202 -26.28 -18.07 -36.03
C LYS A 202 -25.39 -19.30 -36.06
N PHE A 203 -26.02 -20.47 -36.05
CA PHE A 203 -25.38 -21.78 -36.15
C PHE A 203 -26.01 -22.55 -37.31
N GLU A 204 -25.25 -23.43 -37.95
CA GLU A 204 -25.81 -24.30 -39.00
C GLU A 204 -26.82 -25.32 -38.45
N LYS A 205 -26.47 -25.86 -37.29
CA LYS A 205 -27.24 -26.87 -36.56
C LYS A 205 -27.92 -26.26 -35.34
N THR A 206 -28.69 -27.06 -34.61
CA THR A 206 -29.27 -26.67 -33.34
C THR A 206 -28.16 -26.26 -32.38
N ALA A 207 -28.17 -25.00 -31.93
CA ALA A 207 -27.06 -24.37 -31.25
C ALA A 207 -26.59 -25.17 -30.02
N LEU A 208 -27.50 -25.48 -29.09
CA LEU A 208 -27.15 -26.11 -27.82
C LEU A 208 -26.80 -27.60 -27.94
N SER A 209 -27.67 -28.40 -28.57
CA SER A 209 -27.59 -29.87 -28.50
C SER A 209 -26.68 -30.52 -29.54
N GLU A 210 -26.36 -29.81 -30.63
CA GLU A 210 -25.63 -30.39 -31.78
C GLU A 210 -24.24 -29.79 -32.01
N ASN A 211 -23.87 -28.75 -31.27
CA ASN A 211 -22.54 -28.14 -31.36
C ASN A 211 -21.69 -28.46 -30.12
N VAL A 212 -20.39 -28.58 -30.34
CA VAL A 212 -19.39 -28.85 -29.31
C VAL A 212 -18.49 -27.65 -29.13
N VAL A 213 -18.05 -27.45 -27.89
CA VAL A 213 -17.09 -26.46 -27.45
C VAL A 213 -15.83 -27.22 -27.06
N TYR A 214 -14.70 -26.80 -27.59
CA TYR A 214 -13.40 -27.35 -27.28
C TYR A 214 -12.71 -26.50 -26.22
N ASN A 215 -11.85 -27.11 -25.42
CA ASN A 215 -10.89 -26.36 -24.63
C ASN A 215 -9.60 -26.18 -25.43
N ASN A 216 -8.62 -25.45 -24.88
CA ASN A 216 -7.24 -25.40 -25.41
C ASN A 216 -6.51 -26.77 -25.42
N ASP A 217 -7.19 -27.85 -25.00
CA ASP A 217 -6.85 -29.24 -25.22
C ASP A 217 -7.95 -29.92 -26.07
N PRO A 218 -7.64 -30.40 -27.30
CA PRO A 218 -8.62 -30.92 -28.23
C PRO A 218 -9.25 -32.26 -27.81
N ASP A 219 -8.63 -32.99 -26.88
CA ASP A 219 -9.16 -34.25 -26.35
C ASP A 219 -10.28 -34.01 -25.32
N THR A 220 -10.43 -32.77 -24.84
CA THR A 220 -11.52 -32.36 -23.95
C THR A 220 -12.53 -31.45 -24.67
N LYS A 221 -13.71 -32.01 -24.97
CA LYS A 221 -14.83 -31.28 -25.57
C LYS A 221 -16.12 -31.51 -24.80
N LYS A 222 -16.97 -30.48 -24.75
CA LYS A 222 -18.31 -30.52 -24.15
C LYS A 222 -19.34 -30.04 -25.17
N THR A 223 -20.60 -30.43 -25.03
CA THR A 223 -21.68 -29.79 -25.81
C THR A 223 -21.88 -28.35 -25.35
N LEU A 224 -22.30 -27.47 -26.26
CA LEU A 224 -22.67 -26.09 -25.87
C LEU A 224 -23.80 -26.11 -24.82
N GLN A 225 -24.72 -27.09 -24.88
CA GLN A 225 -25.71 -27.32 -23.84
C GLN A 225 -25.10 -27.49 -22.44
N THR A 226 -24.03 -28.27 -22.31
CA THR A 226 -23.36 -28.50 -21.03
C THR A 226 -22.71 -27.22 -20.50
N ILE A 227 -22.06 -26.45 -21.39
CA ILE A 227 -21.49 -25.14 -21.04
C ILE A 227 -22.59 -24.17 -20.60
N TYR A 228 -23.67 -24.07 -21.38
CA TYR A 228 -24.81 -23.21 -21.09
C TYR A 228 -25.52 -23.55 -19.78
N ASN A 229 -25.70 -24.84 -19.48
CA ASN A 229 -26.34 -25.29 -18.25
C ASN A 229 -25.51 -24.93 -17.00
N ASN A 230 -24.18 -24.88 -17.13
CA ASN A 230 -23.25 -24.55 -16.03
C ASN A 230 -22.75 -23.10 -16.09
N ARG A 231 -23.32 -22.26 -16.97
CA ARG A 231 -22.75 -20.95 -17.29
C ARG A 231 -22.60 -20.00 -16.11
N ASN A 232 -23.45 -20.11 -15.10
CA ASN A 232 -23.36 -19.29 -13.89
C ASN A 232 -22.28 -19.76 -12.92
N ALA A 233 -22.02 -21.08 -12.86
CA ALA A 233 -20.92 -21.63 -12.07
C ALA A 233 -19.56 -21.34 -12.73
N ASN A 234 -19.55 -21.24 -14.06
CA ASN A 234 -18.38 -20.99 -14.88
C ASN A 234 -18.42 -19.61 -15.53
N ALA A 235 -18.96 -18.61 -14.83
CA ALA A 235 -19.26 -17.31 -15.43
C ALA A 235 -18.03 -16.57 -15.94
N SER A 236 -16.85 -16.84 -15.35
CA SER A 236 -15.57 -16.23 -15.69
C SER A 236 -14.96 -16.80 -16.96
N ASP A 237 -15.29 -18.05 -17.32
CA ASP A 237 -14.71 -18.72 -18.48
C ASP A 237 -14.93 -17.88 -19.74
N GLU A 238 -13.88 -17.70 -20.53
CA GLU A 238 -13.97 -17.02 -21.83
C GLU A 238 -14.42 -18.01 -22.90
N ILE A 239 -15.33 -17.61 -23.77
CA ILE A 239 -15.74 -18.37 -24.96
C ILE A 239 -15.56 -17.54 -26.23
N LYS A 240 -15.00 -18.18 -27.26
CA LYS A 240 -14.83 -17.63 -28.61
C LYS A 240 -15.77 -18.32 -29.59
N PHE A 241 -16.46 -17.55 -30.43
CA PHE A 241 -17.28 -18.03 -31.54
C PHE A 241 -16.55 -17.79 -32.85
N ILE A 242 -16.40 -18.82 -33.68
CA ILE A 242 -15.54 -18.81 -34.86
C ILE A 242 -16.31 -19.31 -36.08
N ASP A 243 -16.26 -18.55 -37.17
CA ASP A 243 -16.65 -18.95 -38.53
C ASP A 243 -15.40 -19.43 -39.27
N ASN A 244 -15.40 -20.62 -39.86
CA ASN A 244 -14.25 -21.21 -40.54
C ASN A 244 -14.47 -21.34 -42.06
N ASN A 245 -15.62 -20.91 -42.58
CA ASN A 245 -16.02 -21.10 -43.97
C ASN A 245 -16.61 -19.84 -44.65
N GLY A 246 -16.76 -18.74 -43.91
CA GLY A 246 -17.12 -17.43 -44.42
C GLY A 246 -18.62 -17.22 -44.63
N ASP A 247 -19.48 -18.10 -44.11
CA ASP A 247 -20.94 -17.99 -44.24
C ASP A 247 -21.61 -17.12 -43.15
N GLY A 248 -20.83 -16.61 -42.20
CA GLY A 248 -21.28 -15.78 -41.09
C GLY A 248 -21.96 -16.56 -39.96
N LYS A 249 -21.78 -17.89 -39.89
CA LYS A 249 -22.28 -18.74 -38.81
C LYS A 249 -21.13 -19.31 -37.99
N VAL A 250 -21.45 -19.70 -36.76
CA VAL A 250 -20.50 -20.31 -35.84
C VAL A 250 -20.26 -21.76 -36.25
N ASP A 251 -19.02 -22.07 -36.64
CA ASP A 251 -18.51 -23.39 -36.99
C ASP A 251 -17.77 -24.06 -35.83
N SER A 252 -17.05 -23.27 -35.03
CA SER A 252 -16.24 -23.74 -33.91
C SER A 252 -16.35 -22.82 -32.71
N MET A 253 -16.15 -23.38 -31.52
CA MET A 253 -16.14 -22.65 -30.27
C MET A 253 -15.01 -23.15 -29.38
N ILE A 254 -14.24 -22.21 -28.84
CA ILE A 254 -13.15 -22.48 -27.88
C ILE A 254 -13.52 -21.86 -26.54
N VAL A 255 -13.37 -22.60 -25.45
CA VAL A 255 -13.51 -22.09 -24.08
C VAL A 255 -12.17 -22.15 -23.36
N THR A 256 -11.84 -21.05 -22.68
CA THR A 256 -10.67 -20.93 -21.80
C THR A 256 -11.16 -20.84 -20.36
N PRO A 257 -11.02 -21.91 -19.55
CA PRO A 257 -11.46 -21.90 -18.17
C PRO A 257 -10.69 -20.89 -17.32
N MET A 258 -11.41 -20.15 -16.48
CA MET A 258 -10.84 -19.10 -15.63
C MET A 258 -11.36 -19.21 -14.20
N THR A 259 -10.48 -19.02 -13.21
CA THR A 259 -10.84 -18.90 -11.79
C THR A 259 -10.62 -17.49 -11.31
N VAL A 260 -11.58 -16.91 -10.61
CA VAL A 260 -11.43 -15.63 -9.93
C VAL A 260 -11.28 -15.89 -8.45
N ALA A 261 -10.18 -15.42 -7.85
CA ALA A 261 -9.87 -15.72 -6.45
C ALA A 261 -9.05 -14.62 -5.78
N GLU A 262 -9.22 -14.50 -4.46
CA GLU A 262 -8.40 -13.66 -3.61
C GLU A 262 -6.99 -14.25 -3.42
N VAL A 263 -5.98 -13.37 -3.43
CA VAL A 263 -4.59 -13.65 -3.05
C VAL A 263 -4.48 -13.62 -1.53
N THR A 264 -4.35 -14.79 -0.92
CA THR A 264 -4.33 -14.93 0.55
C THR A 264 -2.93 -14.88 1.14
N TYR A 265 -1.89 -15.02 0.29
CA TYR A 265 -0.48 -15.00 0.71
C TYR A 265 0.42 -14.51 -0.42
N VAL A 266 1.44 -13.72 -0.06
CA VAL A 266 2.55 -13.31 -0.93
C VAL A 266 3.84 -13.52 -0.15
N GLY A 267 4.72 -14.38 -0.67
CA GLY A 267 6.06 -14.64 -0.15
C GLY A 267 7.14 -14.19 -1.12
N SER A 268 8.40 -14.52 -0.84
CA SER A 268 9.53 -14.16 -1.71
C SER A 268 9.62 -15.00 -3.00
N THR A 269 9.02 -16.18 -3.03
CA THR A 269 9.12 -17.12 -4.16
C THR A 269 7.77 -17.52 -4.75
N SER A 270 6.67 -17.27 -4.04
CA SER A 270 5.33 -17.67 -4.49
C SER A 270 4.22 -16.82 -3.88
N ILE A 271 3.05 -16.91 -4.49
CA ILE A 271 1.77 -16.45 -3.95
C ILE A 271 0.85 -17.64 -3.67
N THR A 272 -0.21 -17.41 -2.91
CA THR A 272 -1.36 -18.31 -2.83
C THR A 272 -2.60 -17.52 -3.24
N ALA A 273 -3.33 -18.02 -4.24
CA ALA A 273 -4.59 -17.46 -4.69
C ALA A 273 -5.67 -18.55 -4.71
N GLY A 274 -6.79 -18.30 -4.04
CA GLY A 274 -7.77 -19.33 -3.73
C GLY A 274 -7.13 -20.49 -2.94
N ASN A 275 -7.24 -21.72 -3.47
CA ASN A 275 -6.74 -22.94 -2.81
C ASN A 275 -5.45 -23.49 -3.44
N LYS A 276 -4.71 -22.69 -4.22
CA LYS A 276 -3.49 -23.11 -4.92
C LYS A 276 -2.37 -22.09 -4.74
N SER A 277 -1.13 -22.58 -4.74
CA SER A 277 0.07 -21.74 -4.75
C SER A 277 0.68 -21.67 -6.14
N TYR A 278 1.19 -20.50 -6.49
CA TYR A 278 1.78 -20.16 -7.80
C TYR A 278 3.13 -19.51 -7.56
N LYS A 279 4.15 -19.88 -8.33
CA LYS A 279 5.53 -19.44 -8.09
C LYS A 279 5.95 -18.38 -9.08
N PHE A 280 6.71 -17.38 -8.64
CA PHE A 280 7.23 -16.34 -9.54
C PHE A 280 8.25 -16.86 -10.57
N GLU A 281 8.94 -17.96 -10.27
CA GLU A 281 9.90 -18.57 -11.20
C GLU A 281 9.25 -19.37 -12.33
N ASP A 282 8.03 -19.87 -12.10
CA ASP A 282 7.33 -20.79 -12.99
C ASP A 282 6.14 -20.07 -13.66
N ASP A 283 5.30 -19.36 -12.90
CA ASP A 283 4.03 -18.81 -13.35
C ASP A 283 4.12 -17.32 -13.77
N ASP A 284 3.28 -16.93 -14.74
CA ASP A 284 3.16 -15.54 -15.20
C ASP A 284 2.23 -14.76 -14.24
N ILE A 285 2.83 -14.12 -13.24
CA ILE A 285 2.12 -13.35 -12.21
C ILE A 285 2.29 -11.84 -12.47
N TYR A 286 1.20 -11.09 -12.41
CA TYR A 286 1.23 -9.64 -12.59
C TYR A 286 2.13 -8.92 -11.58
N GLU A 287 2.78 -7.84 -12.03
CA GLU A 287 3.66 -7.03 -11.19
C GLU A 287 2.90 -6.33 -10.05
N GLY A 288 3.51 -6.28 -8.87
CA GLY A 288 2.94 -5.59 -7.70
C GLY A 288 1.83 -6.36 -6.98
N VAL A 289 1.72 -7.67 -7.20
CA VAL A 289 0.79 -8.54 -6.46
C VAL A 289 0.93 -8.37 -4.94
N ALA A 290 -0.19 -8.10 -4.28
CA ALA A 290 -0.27 -7.97 -2.84
C ALA A 290 -1.28 -8.95 -2.23
N LYS A 291 -1.14 -9.21 -0.93
CA LYS A 291 -2.17 -9.94 -0.17
C LYS A 291 -3.48 -9.14 -0.20
N ASN A 292 -4.60 -9.85 -0.29
CA ASN A 292 -5.97 -9.37 -0.47
C ASN A 292 -6.27 -8.79 -1.87
N ASP A 293 -5.32 -8.82 -2.81
CA ASP A 293 -5.68 -8.57 -4.21
C ASP A 293 -6.58 -9.68 -4.74
N TRP A 294 -7.48 -9.37 -5.67
CA TRP A 294 -8.21 -10.37 -6.43
C TRP A 294 -7.57 -10.58 -7.80
N ALA A 295 -7.54 -11.83 -8.26
CA ALA A 295 -6.91 -12.22 -9.51
C ALA A 295 -7.79 -13.13 -10.37
N VAL A 296 -7.64 -13.01 -11.68
CA VAL A 296 -8.17 -13.92 -12.70
C VAL A 296 -7.04 -14.86 -13.11
N ILE A 297 -7.29 -16.16 -12.96
CA ILE A 297 -6.30 -17.23 -13.09
C ILE A 297 -6.68 -18.15 -14.24
N VAL A 298 -5.78 -18.29 -15.21
CA VAL A 298 -5.81 -19.33 -16.24
C VAL A 298 -4.80 -20.41 -15.84
N ALA A 299 -5.26 -21.64 -15.65
CA ALA A 299 -4.38 -22.75 -15.30
C ALA A 299 -3.44 -23.13 -16.47
N GLY A 300 -2.23 -23.59 -16.16
CA GLY A 300 -1.20 -23.94 -17.15
C GLY A 300 -1.64 -24.96 -18.20
N ASP A 301 -2.54 -25.89 -17.86
CA ASP A 301 -3.14 -26.82 -18.82
C ASP A 301 -3.76 -26.11 -20.04
N TYR A 302 -4.22 -24.86 -19.85
CA TYR A 302 -4.87 -24.03 -20.87
C TYR A 302 -3.95 -22.95 -21.47
N THR A 303 -2.68 -22.88 -21.07
CA THR A 303 -1.68 -21.96 -21.63
C THR A 303 -0.74 -22.69 -22.58
N THR A 304 0.07 -21.96 -23.35
CA THR A 304 1.04 -22.56 -24.27
C THR A 304 2.28 -23.07 -23.55
N THR A 305 2.62 -22.51 -22.40
CA THR A 305 3.87 -22.73 -21.66
C THR A 305 3.73 -23.78 -20.55
N ASP A 306 2.52 -24.26 -20.30
CA ASP A 306 2.14 -25.09 -19.14
C ASP A 306 2.26 -24.38 -17.78
N ASN A 307 2.57 -23.08 -17.79
CA ASN A 307 2.61 -22.21 -16.62
C ASN A 307 1.28 -21.49 -16.46
N ALA A 308 0.82 -21.28 -15.23
CA ALA A 308 -0.40 -20.53 -14.99
C ALA A 308 -0.20 -19.05 -15.31
N VAL A 309 -1.26 -18.38 -15.77
CA VAL A 309 -1.29 -16.93 -15.99
C VAL A 309 -2.23 -16.31 -14.97
N ILE A 310 -1.71 -15.41 -14.14
CA ILE A 310 -2.43 -14.73 -13.06
C ILE A 310 -2.44 -13.23 -13.38
N THR A 311 -3.65 -12.69 -13.60
CA THR A 311 -3.86 -11.27 -13.90
C THR A 311 -4.69 -10.61 -12.80
N LYS A 312 -4.49 -9.32 -12.53
CA LYS A 312 -5.26 -8.60 -11.51
C LYS A 312 -6.72 -8.45 -11.95
N ALA A 313 -7.67 -8.78 -11.07
CA ALA A 313 -9.09 -8.58 -11.30
C ALA A 313 -9.46 -7.10 -11.14
N GLY A 314 -10.42 -6.63 -11.93
CA GLY A 314 -10.93 -5.27 -11.84
C GLY A 314 -11.82 -5.07 -10.60
N THR A 315 -11.76 -3.87 -10.03
CA THR A 315 -12.68 -3.45 -8.97
C THR A 315 -13.46 -2.21 -9.37
N ILE A 316 -14.70 -2.09 -8.87
CA ILE A 316 -15.51 -0.89 -8.96
C ILE A 316 -15.91 -0.47 -7.56
N GLU A 317 -15.84 0.82 -7.26
CA GLU A 317 -16.36 1.38 -6.01
C GLU A 317 -17.70 2.07 -6.30
N GLY A 318 -18.71 1.85 -5.46
CA GLY A 318 -20.00 2.47 -5.68
C GLY A 318 -21.09 2.07 -4.69
N GLU A 319 -22.28 2.57 -4.97
CA GLU A 319 -23.51 2.25 -4.23
C GLU A 319 -24.39 1.30 -5.06
N VAL A 320 -24.97 0.30 -4.42
CA VAL A 320 -25.97 -0.58 -5.02
C VAL A 320 -27.31 0.15 -5.09
N THR A 321 -27.69 0.62 -6.26
CA THR A 321 -28.93 1.40 -6.46
C THR A 321 -30.14 0.54 -6.83
N GLY A 322 -29.93 -0.76 -7.04
CA GLY A 322 -31.00 -1.69 -7.38
C GLY A 322 -30.56 -3.14 -7.24
N VAL A 323 -31.49 -4.02 -6.90
CA VAL A 323 -31.30 -5.48 -6.81
C VAL A 323 -32.42 -6.17 -7.56
N ARG A 324 -32.10 -7.19 -8.37
CA ARG A 324 -33.04 -8.12 -8.99
C ARG A 324 -32.74 -9.52 -8.51
N THR A 325 -33.71 -10.14 -7.85
CA THR A 325 -33.58 -11.53 -7.42
C THR A 325 -33.79 -12.48 -8.61
N GLY A 326 -32.86 -13.42 -8.82
CA GLY A 326 -32.81 -14.26 -10.01
C GLY A 326 -31.96 -15.52 -9.83
N SER A 327 -31.48 -16.06 -10.94
CA SER A 327 -30.49 -17.17 -10.94
C SER A 327 -29.49 -16.93 -12.07
N PRO A 328 -28.48 -16.06 -11.85
CA PRO A 328 -28.09 -15.44 -10.58
C PRO A 328 -28.90 -14.17 -10.23
N ASP A 329 -28.73 -13.68 -9.02
CA ASP A 329 -29.15 -12.32 -8.64
C ASP A 329 -28.37 -11.28 -9.45
N GLU A 330 -28.94 -10.09 -9.62
CA GLU A 330 -28.28 -8.95 -10.26
C GLU A 330 -28.30 -7.73 -9.33
N VAL A 331 -27.22 -6.96 -9.33
CA VAL A 331 -27.08 -5.69 -8.62
C VAL A 331 -26.77 -4.57 -9.60
N LYS A 332 -27.32 -3.38 -9.33
CA LYS A 332 -27.04 -2.18 -10.11
C LYS A 332 -26.03 -1.31 -9.39
N ILE A 333 -24.85 -1.13 -9.96
CA ILE A 333 -23.77 -0.28 -9.41
C ILE A 333 -23.49 0.80 -10.44
N GLY A 334 -23.69 2.07 -10.07
CA GLY A 334 -23.76 3.15 -11.04
C GLY A 334 -24.93 2.95 -12.02
N ASP A 335 -24.65 2.97 -13.32
CA ASP A 335 -25.67 2.79 -14.36
C ASP A 335 -25.80 1.34 -14.88
N ASP A 336 -24.83 0.48 -14.57
CA ASP A 336 -24.73 -0.87 -15.10
C ASP A 336 -25.27 -1.94 -14.15
N TRP A 337 -25.79 -3.02 -14.73
CA TRP A 337 -26.24 -4.21 -14.01
C TRP A 337 -25.17 -5.29 -14.05
N TYR A 338 -24.83 -5.84 -12.89
CA TYR A 338 -23.88 -6.91 -12.71
C TYR A 338 -24.55 -8.13 -12.11
N LYS A 339 -24.18 -9.32 -12.57
CA LYS A 339 -24.68 -10.58 -12.03
C LYS A 339 -23.84 -11.02 -10.84
N MET A 340 -24.43 -11.65 -9.84
CA MET A 340 -23.68 -12.19 -8.72
C MET A 340 -23.06 -13.55 -9.10
N ALA A 341 -21.78 -13.74 -8.77
CA ALA A 341 -21.14 -15.05 -8.90
C ALA A 341 -21.72 -16.04 -7.88
N THR A 342 -21.52 -17.34 -8.13
CA THR A 342 -22.03 -18.39 -7.25
C THR A 342 -21.36 -18.32 -5.88
N ASN A 343 -22.12 -18.42 -4.79
CA ASN A 343 -21.68 -18.30 -3.38
C ASN A 343 -21.25 -16.89 -2.93
N THR A 344 -21.38 -15.85 -3.76
CA THR A 344 -21.20 -14.46 -3.34
C THR A 344 -22.50 -13.96 -2.71
N GLN A 345 -22.43 -13.37 -1.52
CA GLN A 345 -23.59 -12.79 -0.86
C GLN A 345 -24.09 -11.58 -1.66
N THR A 346 -25.38 -11.56 -2.01
CA THR A 346 -26.01 -10.43 -2.70
C THR A 346 -26.14 -9.24 -1.74
N PRO A 347 -25.51 -8.08 -2.03
CA PRO A 347 -25.68 -6.85 -1.26
C PRO A 347 -27.10 -6.28 -1.39
N ALA A 348 -27.53 -5.49 -0.41
CA ALA A 348 -28.83 -4.83 -0.42
C ALA A 348 -28.80 -3.48 -1.16
N VAL A 349 -29.98 -2.96 -1.49
CA VAL A 349 -30.10 -1.60 -2.06
C VAL A 349 -29.65 -0.56 -1.04
N GLY A 350 -28.77 0.33 -1.51
CA GLY A 350 -28.09 1.40 -0.79
C GLY A 350 -26.73 0.98 -0.23
N ASP A 351 -26.34 -0.29 -0.32
CA ASP A 351 -25.05 -0.75 0.20
C ASP A 351 -23.90 -0.10 -0.58
N LYS A 352 -22.88 0.34 0.14
CA LYS A 352 -21.69 1.00 -0.43
C LYS A 352 -20.47 0.15 -0.20
N GLY A 353 -19.63 0.01 -1.22
CA GLY A 353 -18.47 -0.86 -1.15
C GLY A 353 -17.59 -0.87 -2.38
N VAL A 354 -16.59 -1.74 -2.30
CA VAL A 354 -15.74 -2.13 -3.43
C VAL A 354 -16.21 -3.51 -3.91
N PHE A 355 -16.39 -3.64 -5.22
CA PHE A 355 -16.88 -4.85 -5.85
C PHE A 355 -15.83 -5.37 -6.83
N VAL A 356 -15.47 -6.63 -6.72
CA VAL A 356 -14.57 -7.30 -7.66
C VAL A 356 -15.39 -7.77 -8.83
N VAL A 357 -15.16 -7.18 -10.01
CA VAL A 357 -15.95 -7.42 -11.20
C VAL A 357 -15.09 -8.03 -12.30
N VAL A 358 -15.52 -9.20 -12.79
CA VAL A 358 -14.91 -9.88 -13.92
C VAL A 358 -16.03 -10.28 -14.89
N ASN A 359 -15.91 -9.83 -16.14
CA ASN A 359 -16.84 -10.17 -17.22
C ASN A 359 -18.33 -9.92 -16.93
N GLY A 360 -18.65 -8.84 -16.19
CA GLY A 360 -20.02 -8.46 -15.83
C GLY A 360 -20.59 -9.24 -14.64
N TYR A 361 -19.76 -9.98 -13.92
CA TYR A 361 -20.11 -10.67 -12.68
C TYR A 361 -19.34 -10.11 -11.48
N VAL A 362 -20.03 -9.97 -10.35
CA VAL A 362 -19.45 -9.62 -9.05
C VAL A 362 -19.02 -10.90 -8.34
N TYR A 363 -17.71 -11.06 -8.13
CA TYR A 363 -17.11 -12.21 -7.45
C TYR A 363 -16.94 -11.98 -5.95
N ASP A 364 -16.75 -10.72 -5.58
CA ASP A 364 -16.66 -10.28 -4.20
C ASP A 364 -17.31 -8.92 -4.06
N ALA A 365 -17.96 -8.73 -2.92
CA ALA A 365 -18.63 -7.49 -2.58
C ALA A 365 -18.30 -7.16 -1.12
N ASP A 366 -17.26 -6.36 -0.93
CA ASP A 366 -17.00 -5.70 0.35
C ASP A 366 -17.93 -4.48 0.47
N ALA A 367 -19.22 -4.79 0.52
CA ALA A 367 -20.31 -3.83 0.56
C ALA A 367 -20.99 -3.91 1.92
N SER A 368 -21.23 -2.74 2.49
CA SER A 368 -21.85 -2.60 3.80
C SER A 368 -23.17 -1.87 3.66
N GLY A 369 -24.11 -2.27 4.52
CA GLY A 369 -25.46 -1.72 4.66
C GLY A 369 -25.50 -0.22 4.39
N SER A 370 -26.50 0.23 3.63
CA SER A 370 -26.79 1.66 3.40
C SER A 370 -26.87 2.55 4.65
N SER A 371 -26.90 1.99 5.86
CA SER A 371 -26.68 2.73 7.10
C SER A 371 -25.35 2.37 7.78
N LYS A 372 -24.23 2.87 7.24
CA LYS A 372 -23.05 3.24 8.06
C LYS A 372 -23.34 4.41 9.01
N ASP A 373 -24.52 5.00 8.87
CA ASP A 373 -25.11 6.01 9.73
C ASP A 373 -25.51 5.41 11.08
N ILE A 374 -24.49 4.96 11.82
CA ILE A 374 -24.58 4.71 13.25
C ILE A 374 -24.39 6.04 13.96
N LEU A 375 -25.26 6.29 14.93
CA LEU A 375 -25.02 7.33 15.92
C LEU A 375 -25.04 6.74 17.32
N TYR A 376 -24.36 7.42 18.23
CA TYR A 376 -24.39 7.15 19.65
C TYR A 376 -25.09 8.30 20.38
N ILE A 377 -26.09 7.97 21.20
CA ILE A 377 -26.78 8.95 22.04
C ILE A 377 -26.13 8.95 23.43
N SER A 378 -25.52 10.08 23.78
CA SER A 378 -24.83 10.25 25.07
C SER A 378 -25.79 10.62 26.21
N ALA A 379 -26.82 11.41 25.88
CA ALA A 379 -27.86 11.89 26.78
C ALA A 379 -29.08 12.33 25.96
N ASN A 380 -30.26 12.24 26.56
CA ASN A 380 -31.50 12.74 25.95
C ASN A 380 -32.43 13.37 27.00
N GLU A 381 -33.19 14.38 26.60
CA GLU A 381 -34.27 14.93 27.41
C GLU A 381 -35.54 14.04 27.34
N ALA A 382 -36.51 14.32 28.20
CA ALA A 382 -37.82 13.67 28.10
C ALA A 382 -38.55 14.15 26.83
N ALA A 383 -39.45 13.32 26.30
CA ALA A 383 -40.30 13.70 25.17
C ALA A 383 -41.19 14.90 25.53
N GLU A 384 -41.15 15.95 24.70
CA GLU A 384 -41.92 17.18 24.88
C GLU A 384 -42.62 17.60 23.58
N SER A 385 -43.76 18.29 23.70
CA SER A 385 -44.42 18.98 22.59
C SER A 385 -44.34 20.50 22.81
N LYS A 386 -43.89 21.24 21.78
CA LYS A 386 -43.72 22.71 21.86
C LYS A 386 -44.92 23.48 21.28
N LEU A 387 -45.73 22.87 20.40
CA LEU A 387 -47.07 23.29 19.97
C LEU A 387 -47.68 22.18 19.06
N GLY A 388 -48.87 21.63 19.38
CA GLY A 388 -49.53 20.56 18.58
C GLY A 388 -49.37 19.14 19.16
N ASP A 389 -49.88 18.14 18.44
CA ASP A 389 -49.92 16.72 18.87
C ASP A 389 -48.59 15.96 18.63
N ASN A 390 -47.61 16.57 17.97
CA ASN A 390 -46.32 15.94 17.65
C ASN A 390 -45.32 16.12 18.80
N PHE A 391 -44.77 15.00 19.29
CA PHE A 391 -43.75 15.00 20.33
C PHE A 391 -42.37 14.76 19.72
N THR A 392 -41.36 15.40 20.32
CA THR A 392 -39.96 15.18 19.94
C THR A 392 -39.10 14.97 21.18
N VAL A 393 -37.98 14.29 21.02
CA VAL A 393 -36.91 14.14 22.01
C VAL A 393 -35.68 14.87 21.50
N GLU A 394 -35.17 15.83 22.28
CA GLU A 394 -33.86 16.42 22.04
C GLU A 394 -32.77 15.50 22.65
N ALA A 395 -31.80 15.10 21.83
CA ALA A 395 -30.74 14.19 22.26
C ALA A 395 -29.37 14.64 21.73
N LYS A 396 -28.31 14.45 22.53
CA LYS A 396 -26.94 14.73 22.11
C LYS A 396 -26.35 13.50 21.41
N ALA A 397 -26.32 13.56 20.09
CA ALA A 397 -25.84 12.50 19.21
C ALA A 397 -24.39 12.73 18.77
N TYR A 398 -23.64 11.63 18.70
CA TYR A 398 -22.29 11.53 18.14
C TYR A 398 -22.34 10.60 16.93
N PHE A 399 -21.72 11.02 15.83
CA PHE A 399 -21.74 10.32 14.55
C PHE A 399 -20.43 9.59 14.30
N THR A 400 -20.45 8.61 13.40
CA THR A 400 -19.26 7.80 13.08
C THR A 400 -18.13 8.58 12.44
N ASP A 401 -18.43 9.75 11.84
CA ASP A 401 -17.45 10.69 11.29
C ASP A 401 -16.78 11.57 12.37
N GLY A 402 -17.10 11.37 13.64
CA GLY A 402 -16.58 12.15 14.78
C GLY A 402 -17.34 13.43 15.08
N THR A 403 -18.28 13.84 14.23
CA THR A 403 -19.11 15.02 14.49
C THR A 403 -20.14 14.75 15.58
N ASN A 404 -20.68 15.81 16.18
CA ASN A 404 -21.73 15.70 17.18
C ASN A 404 -22.66 16.91 17.14
N LYS A 405 -23.95 16.69 17.44
CA LYS A 405 -24.96 17.76 17.52
C LYS A 405 -26.13 17.34 18.40
N VAL A 406 -26.94 18.32 18.81
CA VAL A 406 -28.24 18.05 19.41
C VAL A 406 -29.22 17.79 18.26
N VAL A 407 -29.80 16.60 18.24
CA VAL A 407 -30.80 16.16 17.25
C VAL A 407 -32.19 16.19 17.86
N LYS A 408 -33.21 16.36 17.02
CA LYS A 408 -34.61 16.16 17.38
C LYS A 408 -35.07 14.84 16.81
N ILE A 409 -35.55 13.96 17.68
CA ILE A 409 -36.05 12.64 17.31
C ILE A 409 -37.56 12.67 17.46
N ASP A 410 -38.29 12.22 16.46
CA ASP A 410 -39.75 12.13 16.47
C ASP A 410 -40.28 10.70 16.24
N MET A 411 -39.44 9.81 15.73
CA MET A 411 -39.78 8.40 15.53
C MET A 411 -38.71 7.44 16.07
N ILE A 412 -39.16 6.31 16.63
CA ILE A 412 -38.32 5.17 17.00
C ILE A 412 -38.88 3.91 16.34
N ASN A 413 -38.06 3.20 15.56
CA ASN A 413 -38.44 1.95 14.88
C ASN A 413 -39.70 2.08 14.00
N GLY A 414 -39.89 3.24 13.37
CA GLY A 414 -41.07 3.55 12.56
C GLY A 414 -42.33 3.91 13.36
N GLU A 415 -42.23 4.08 14.69
CA GLU A 415 -43.34 4.48 15.56
C GLU A 415 -43.14 5.91 16.09
N ASP A 416 -44.21 6.71 16.10
CA ASP A 416 -44.18 8.09 16.59
C ASP A 416 -43.90 8.15 18.11
N ILE A 417 -43.13 9.16 18.51
CA ILE A 417 -42.90 9.48 19.92
C ILE A 417 -44.15 10.14 20.51
N THR A 418 -44.44 9.82 21.78
CA THR A 418 -45.49 10.47 22.59
C THR A 418 -45.00 10.87 23.98
N LYS A 419 -45.86 11.54 24.75
CA LYS A 419 -45.58 11.87 26.14
C LYS A 419 -45.34 10.60 26.97
N ALA A 420 -44.31 10.61 27.81
CA ALA A 420 -44.12 9.55 28.80
C ALA A 420 -45.26 9.56 29.85
N THR A 421 -46.30 8.75 29.64
CA THR A 421 -47.35 8.46 30.63
C THR A 421 -47.26 7.01 31.10
N LYS A 422 -47.65 6.74 32.34
CA LYS A 422 -47.72 5.35 32.88
C LYS A 422 -48.75 4.46 32.16
N ASP A 423 -49.63 5.05 31.36
CA ASP A 423 -50.66 4.34 30.60
C ASP A 423 -50.24 4.24 29.12
N PHE A 424 -49.98 3.01 28.68
CA PHE A 424 -49.68 2.67 27.28
C PHE A 424 -50.97 2.69 26.46
N THR A 425 -51.06 3.59 25.47
CA THR A 425 -52.00 3.42 24.35
C THR A 425 -51.21 2.83 23.18
N GLN A 426 -51.74 1.80 22.54
CA GLN A 426 -51.07 1.04 21.48
C GLN A 426 -50.72 1.95 20.28
N GLY A 427 -49.46 1.93 19.81
CA GLY A 427 -49.01 2.67 18.62
C GLY A 427 -48.25 3.98 18.87
N SER A 428 -47.62 4.17 20.04
CA SER A 428 -46.71 5.30 20.29
C SER A 428 -45.70 5.05 21.42
N VAL A 429 -44.58 5.78 21.43
CA VAL A 429 -43.45 5.54 22.35
C VAL A 429 -43.20 6.71 23.30
N GLY A 430 -43.47 6.50 24.59
CA GLY A 430 -43.11 7.46 25.65
C GLY A 430 -41.61 7.40 26.00
N ILE A 431 -40.87 8.48 25.76
CA ILE A 431 -39.43 8.57 26.08
C ILE A 431 -39.20 9.45 27.31
N ALA A 432 -38.59 8.89 28.36
CA ALA A 432 -38.13 9.64 29.52
C ALA A 432 -36.68 10.13 29.34
N LYS A 433 -36.27 11.07 30.19
CA LYS A 433 -34.88 11.54 30.25
C LYS A 433 -33.92 10.36 30.40
N ASP A 434 -32.84 10.39 29.62
CA ASP A 434 -31.75 9.40 29.58
C ASP A 434 -32.13 7.97 29.16
N ASN A 435 -33.38 7.70 28.74
CA ASN A 435 -33.79 6.38 28.23
C ASN A 435 -33.06 5.95 26.95
N LEU A 436 -32.57 6.89 26.15
CA LEU A 436 -31.79 6.65 24.94
C LEU A 436 -30.29 6.78 25.18
N ALA A 437 -29.87 7.27 26.36
CA ALA A 437 -28.47 7.48 26.67
C ALA A 437 -27.68 6.17 26.66
N ASN A 438 -26.40 6.29 26.32
CA ASN A 438 -25.43 5.21 26.20
C ASN A 438 -25.82 4.11 25.22
N GLN A 439 -26.46 4.45 24.09
CA GLN A 439 -26.92 3.48 23.11
C GLN A 439 -26.56 3.89 21.68
N MET A 440 -26.35 2.88 20.84
CA MET A 440 -26.14 3.05 19.40
C MET A 440 -27.43 2.73 18.63
N PHE A 441 -27.67 3.49 17.57
CA PHE A 441 -28.81 3.34 16.67
C PHE A 441 -28.36 3.52 15.24
N THR A 442 -29.05 2.88 14.28
CA THR A 442 -29.08 3.42 12.93
C THR A 442 -30.08 4.57 12.87
N TYR A 443 -29.92 5.50 11.93
CA TYR A 443 -30.85 6.62 11.81
C TYR A 443 -31.20 6.94 10.36
N SER A 444 -32.35 7.59 10.18
CA SER A 444 -32.75 8.29 8.96
C SER A 444 -33.21 9.70 9.33
N ILE A 445 -33.08 10.64 8.39
CA ILE A 445 -33.59 12.00 8.53
C ILE A 445 -34.83 12.12 7.67
N ASP A 446 -35.93 12.59 8.25
CA ASP A 446 -37.19 12.77 7.54
C ASP A 446 -37.19 14.06 6.68
N SER A 447 -38.31 14.33 5.98
CA SER A 447 -38.46 15.54 5.17
C SER A 447 -38.42 16.84 5.98
N ASP A 448 -38.70 16.76 7.28
CA ASP A 448 -38.85 17.89 8.18
C ASP A 448 -37.56 18.18 8.96
N GLY A 449 -36.52 17.35 8.77
CA GLY A 449 -35.21 17.45 9.38
C GLY A 449 -35.08 16.78 10.76
N ASN A 450 -36.11 16.05 11.21
CA ASN A 450 -36.08 15.25 12.41
C ASN A 450 -35.51 13.85 12.14
N TYR A 451 -35.12 13.19 13.23
CA TYR A 451 -34.45 11.91 13.21
C TYR A 451 -35.43 10.79 13.54
N GLU A 452 -35.45 9.77 12.69
CA GLU A 452 -35.96 8.44 13.03
C GLU A 452 -34.78 7.59 13.52
N LEU A 453 -34.85 7.06 14.74
CA LEU A 453 -33.85 6.10 15.22
C LEU A 453 -34.37 4.67 15.10
N LYS A 454 -33.49 3.76 14.68
CA LYS A 454 -33.77 2.32 14.59
C LYS A 454 -32.83 1.59 15.53
N GLN A 455 -33.41 0.79 16.42
CA GLN A 455 -32.68 0.00 17.39
C GLN A 455 -31.89 -1.12 16.71
N LEU A 456 -30.68 -1.35 17.21
CA LEU A 456 -29.84 -2.49 16.83
C LEU A 456 -30.31 -3.75 17.58
N ALA A 457 -30.33 -4.89 16.89
CA ALA A 457 -30.72 -6.19 17.45
C ALA A 457 -29.79 -7.30 16.97
N ASN A 458 -29.67 -8.37 17.76
CA ASN A 458 -28.94 -9.57 17.38
C ASN A 458 -29.88 -10.57 16.69
N ALA A 459 -29.49 -11.10 15.52
CA ALA A 459 -30.28 -12.05 14.75
C ALA A 459 -30.43 -13.44 15.43
N ASP A 460 -29.49 -13.83 16.29
CA ASP A 460 -29.38 -15.19 16.83
C ASP A 460 -30.00 -15.40 18.22
N ALA A 461 -30.68 -14.41 18.79
CA ALA A 461 -31.32 -14.54 20.10
C ALA A 461 -32.61 -15.38 20.02
N LYS A 462 -32.49 -16.70 19.78
CA LYS A 462 -33.63 -17.62 19.67
C LYS A 462 -34.41 -17.84 20.97
N ASN A 463 -33.96 -17.39 22.16
CA ASN A 463 -34.62 -17.78 23.42
C ASN A 463 -34.45 -16.85 24.65
N ASN A 464 -34.07 -15.59 24.51
CA ASN A 464 -34.06 -14.70 25.69
C ASN A 464 -35.14 -13.62 25.62
N ILE A 465 -36.04 -13.71 26.59
CA ILE A 465 -37.06 -12.74 27.00
C ILE A 465 -36.43 -11.46 27.60
N GLY A 466 -35.09 -11.36 27.67
CA GLY A 466 -34.38 -10.19 28.19
C GLY A 466 -33.56 -9.48 27.13
N ALA A 467 -33.48 -8.16 27.23
CA ALA A 467 -32.66 -7.22 26.45
C ALA A 467 -33.32 -6.51 25.25
N VAL A 468 -34.52 -5.97 25.46
CA VAL A 468 -34.84 -4.62 24.98
C VAL A 468 -34.82 -3.71 26.21
N VAL A 469 -34.35 -2.47 26.07
CA VAL A 469 -34.07 -1.52 27.16
C VAL A 469 -35.28 -1.29 28.06
N GLY A 470 -35.18 -1.79 29.31
CA GLY A 470 -36.23 -1.71 30.35
C GLY A 470 -36.42 -2.98 31.19
N ASP A 471 -35.59 -4.01 31.01
CA ASP A 471 -35.67 -5.31 31.71
C ASP A 471 -35.17 -5.26 33.16
N GLY A 472 -35.86 -4.48 33.99
CA GLY A 472 -35.86 -4.62 35.44
C GLY A 472 -37.24 -5.02 35.99
N ALA A 473 -38.24 -5.17 35.12
CA ALA A 473 -39.61 -5.47 35.50
C ALA A 473 -40.07 -6.79 34.87
N THR A 474 -40.62 -7.66 35.70
CA THR A 474 -41.26 -8.96 35.40
C THR A 474 -42.49 -8.87 34.48
N ASP A 475 -42.68 -7.76 33.80
CA ASP A 475 -43.88 -7.33 33.12
C ASP A 475 -43.45 -6.47 31.93
N ASN A 476 -43.99 -6.77 30.75
CA ASN A 476 -43.57 -6.36 29.39
C ASN A 476 -43.56 -4.83 29.08
N ASN A 477 -43.33 -3.97 30.07
CA ASN A 477 -43.39 -2.52 29.99
C ASN A 477 -42.05 -1.86 29.61
N GLY A 478 -41.03 -2.64 29.24
CA GLY A 478 -39.66 -2.18 28.92
C GLY A 478 -39.27 -2.26 27.45
N LYS A 479 -40.20 -2.06 26.50
CA LYS A 479 -39.85 -1.95 25.07
C LYS A 479 -40.03 -0.50 24.62
N ILE A 480 -38.93 0.17 24.31
CA ILE A 480 -38.96 1.40 23.51
C ILE A 480 -39.43 0.99 22.11
N GLY A 481 -40.62 1.39 21.66
CA GLY A 481 -41.09 1.08 20.29
C GLY A 481 -42.25 0.08 20.13
N GLY A 482 -42.96 -0.32 21.18
CA GLY A 482 -44.07 -1.26 21.03
C GLY A 482 -43.64 -2.64 20.47
N ALA A 483 -44.59 -3.50 20.11
CA ALA A 483 -44.36 -4.93 19.91
C ALA A 483 -43.65 -5.35 18.60
N SER A 484 -42.89 -4.45 17.95
CA SER A 484 -42.14 -4.83 16.75
C SER A 484 -40.85 -5.55 17.17
N VAL A 485 -40.86 -6.88 17.07
CA VAL A 485 -39.69 -7.70 17.38
C VAL A 485 -38.68 -7.47 16.26
N ILE A 486 -37.74 -6.54 16.45
CA ILE A 486 -36.58 -6.42 15.57
C ILE A 486 -35.75 -7.69 15.77
N LYS A 487 -35.76 -8.57 14.77
CA LYS A 487 -35.09 -9.88 14.80
C LYS A 487 -33.80 -9.90 14.01
N GLU A 488 -33.36 -8.78 13.47
CA GLU A 488 -32.23 -8.71 12.55
C GLU A 488 -31.45 -7.42 12.78
N ASN A 489 -30.12 -7.50 12.72
CA ASN A 489 -29.26 -6.32 12.71
C ASN A 489 -29.47 -5.54 11.41
N LYS A 490 -30.01 -4.32 11.51
CA LYS A 490 -30.25 -3.44 10.35
C LYS A 490 -29.07 -2.55 9.98
N ALA A 491 -27.95 -2.66 10.69
CA ALA A 491 -26.74 -1.88 10.43
C ALA A 491 -25.80 -2.48 9.36
N GLY A 492 -26.11 -3.66 8.82
CA GLY A 492 -25.27 -4.30 7.79
C GLY A 492 -23.97 -4.92 8.31
N TYR A 493 -23.85 -5.15 9.62
CA TYR A 493 -22.75 -5.91 10.23
C TYR A 493 -23.22 -7.32 10.62
N ASP A 494 -22.29 -8.27 10.68
CA ASP A 494 -22.57 -9.70 10.91
C ASP A 494 -23.25 -9.96 12.26
N THR A 495 -22.87 -9.24 13.31
CA THR A 495 -23.43 -9.43 14.66
C THR A 495 -23.50 -8.13 15.43
N TYR A 496 -24.51 -8.01 16.32
CA TYR A 496 -24.61 -6.99 17.35
C TYR A 496 -24.61 -7.63 18.75
N LEU A 497 -23.71 -7.18 19.63
CA LEU A 497 -23.60 -7.64 21.02
C LEU A 497 -23.86 -6.46 21.97
N TYR A 498 -25.05 -6.39 22.58
CA TYR A 498 -25.52 -5.21 23.31
C TYR A 498 -24.79 -4.91 24.64
N ASP A 499 -24.25 -5.93 25.31
CA ASP A 499 -23.58 -5.84 26.62
C ASP A 499 -22.05 -5.89 26.51
N LYS A 500 -21.52 -5.87 25.28
CA LYS A 500 -20.08 -5.92 24.97
C LYS A 500 -19.60 -4.60 24.39
N GLY A 501 -18.32 -4.56 24.02
CA GLY A 501 -17.62 -3.40 23.48
C GLY A 501 -16.75 -2.68 24.51
N GLY A 502 -16.56 -3.24 25.72
CA GLY A 502 -15.71 -2.64 26.75
C GLY A 502 -14.23 -2.99 26.57
N TYR A 503 -13.34 -2.01 26.64
CA TYR A 503 -11.89 -2.22 26.53
C TYR A 503 -11.31 -3.08 27.67
N LYS A 504 -10.35 -3.95 27.33
CA LYS A 504 -9.64 -4.86 28.24
C LYS A 504 -8.13 -4.74 28.10
N SER A 505 -7.50 -4.21 29.15
CA SER A 505 -6.05 -4.27 29.40
C SER A 505 -5.68 -5.55 30.16
N PRO A 506 -4.51 -6.17 29.93
CA PRO A 506 -3.43 -5.78 29.00
C PRO A 506 -3.60 -6.37 27.59
N THR A 507 -4.72 -7.03 27.29
CA THR A 507 -4.93 -7.70 26.00
C THR A 507 -5.15 -6.75 24.82
N ASN A 508 -5.35 -5.46 25.09
CA ASN A 508 -5.62 -4.40 24.11
C ASN A 508 -6.75 -4.77 23.12
N LYS A 509 -7.80 -5.38 23.67
CA LYS A 509 -8.97 -5.90 22.94
C LYS A 509 -10.25 -5.37 23.58
N LEU A 510 -11.36 -5.50 22.87
CA LEU A 510 -12.68 -5.38 23.51
C LEU A 510 -13.06 -6.71 24.15
N ASP A 511 -13.99 -6.69 25.10
CA ASP A 511 -14.59 -7.91 25.65
C ASP A 511 -15.43 -8.71 24.63
N SER A 512 -15.61 -8.19 23.41
CA SER A 512 -16.10 -8.91 22.23
C SER A 512 -14.99 -9.55 21.38
N GLY A 513 -13.71 -9.23 21.61
CA GLY A 513 -12.58 -9.78 20.85
C GLY A 513 -11.73 -8.72 20.15
N SER A 514 -11.24 -9.08 18.95
CA SER A 514 -10.32 -8.26 18.15
C SER A 514 -10.96 -6.96 17.67
N ILE A 515 -10.14 -5.91 17.48
CA ILE A 515 -10.57 -4.59 17.03
C ILE A 515 -9.96 -4.32 15.64
N ALA A 516 -10.79 -3.98 14.66
CA ALA A 516 -10.28 -3.52 13.37
C ALA A 516 -9.60 -2.15 13.53
N ASP A 517 -8.53 -1.85 12.77
CA ASP A 517 -7.83 -0.55 12.88
C ASP A 517 -8.74 0.63 12.54
N ASP A 518 -9.60 0.43 11.53
CA ASP A 518 -10.60 1.37 11.01
C ASP A 518 -11.89 1.42 11.84
N ALA A 519 -11.97 0.68 12.95
CA ALA A 519 -13.20 0.64 13.76
C ALA A 519 -13.54 2.01 14.35
N VAL A 520 -14.82 2.29 14.55
CA VAL A 520 -15.30 3.52 15.20
C VAL A 520 -15.77 3.23 16.62
N ILE A 521 -15.13 3.86 17.61
CA ILE A 521 -15.37 3.58 19.02
C ILE A 521 -15.86 4.83 19.74
N PHE A 522 -17.12 4.84 20.16
CA PHE A 522 -17.69 5.87 21.02
C PHE A 522 -17.29 5.60 22.47
N VAL A 523 -16.61 6.56 23.09
CA VAL A 523 -16.12 6.43 24.47
C VAL A 523 -16.68 7.59 25.28
N GLN A 524 -17.55 7.29 26.24
CA GLN A 524 -18.13 8.29 27.13
C GLN A 524 -17.45 8.25 28.50
N ALA A 525 -16.78 9.34 28.85
CA ALA A 525 -16.31 9.64 30.19
C ALA A 525 -17.32 10.55 30.91
N THR A 526 -17.00 10.96 32.15
CA THR A 526 -17.92 11.79 32.96
C THR A 526 -18.18 13.16 32.33
N ASN A 527 -17.15 13.80 31.75
CA ASN A 527 -17.25 15.18 31.25
C ASN A 527 -17.16 15.30 29.72
N GLU A 528 -16.85 14.21 29.01
CA GLU A 528 -16.70 14.24 27.55
C GLU A 528 -17.07 12.91 26.90
N VAL A 529 -17.35 12.96 25.60
CA VAL A 529 -17.45 11.80 24.73
C VAL A 529 -16.49 12.02 23.57
N LYS A 530 -15.66 11.02 23.28
CA LYS A 530 -14.78 10.99 22.10
C LYS A 530 -15.21 9.87 21.17
N VAL A 531 -15.01 10.10 19.87
CA VAL A 531 -15.11 9.09 18.82
C VAL A 531 -13.69 8.75 18.39
N LEU A 532 -13.26 7.51 18.63
CA LEU A 532 -11.87 7.08 18.42
C LEU A 532 -11.81 5.98 17.36
N THR A 533 -10.66 5.86 16.71
CA THR A 533 -10.39 4.72 15.83
C THR A 533 -10.05 3.47 16.64
N GLY A 534 -10.29 2.29 16.08
CA GLY A 534 -9.86 1.04 16.68
C GLY A 534 -8.34 0.96 16.86
N LYS A 535 -7.57 1.55 15.94
CA LYS A 535 -6.11 1.71 16.09
C LYS A 535 -5.74 2.51 17.35
N THR A 536 -6.38 3.66 17.57
CA THR A 536 -6.17 4.48 18.78
C THR A 536 -6.48 3.70 20.05
N VAL A 537 -7.60 2.96 20.07
CA VAL A 537 -8.02 2.17 21.24
C VAL A 537 -7.11 0.96 21.49
N LYS A 538 -6.59 0.30 20.45
CA LYS A 538 -5.56 -0.76 20.59
C LYS A 538 -4.27 -0.24 21.23
N ASN A 539 -3.96 1.04 21.02
CA ASN A 539 -2.77 1.70 21.55
C ASN A 539 -2.95 2.23 22.98
N TRP A 540 -4.10 2.04 23.63
CA TRP A 540 -4.28 2.44 25.03
C TRP A 540 -3.38 1.68 26.00
N ASN A 541 -2.93 0.45 25.68
CA ASN A 541 -2.06 -0.37 26.52
C ASN A 541 -2.51 -0.40 28.02
N THR A 542 -1.83 0.35 28.90
CA THR A 542 -2.24 0.57 30.30
C THR A 542 -2.88 1.95 30.47
N VAL A 543 -4.20 1.98 30.53
CA VAL A 543 -5.02 3.18 30.84
C VAL A 543 -5.80 2.98 32.13
N SER A 544 -6.05 4.07 32.86
CA SER A 544 -6.85 4.05 34.09
C SER A 544 -8.35 4.05 33.81
N GLY A 545 -9.12 3.40 34.69
CA GLY A 545 -10.58 3.36 34.63
C GLY A 545 -11.15 1.96 34.36
N THR A 546 -12.45 1.84 34.61
CA THR A 546 -13.27 0.66 34.36
C THR A 546 -14.12 0.93 33.13
N PHE A 547 -13.84 0.19 32.05
CA PHE A 547 -14.59 0.27 30.80
C PHE A 547 -15.80 -0.68 30.84
N THR A 548 -16.98 -0.15 30.54
CA THR A 548 -18.23 -0.91 30.45
C THR A 548 -18.75 -0.82 29.02
N GLY A 549 -18.89 -1.96 28.36
CA GLY A 549 -19.45 -2.04 27.01
C GLY A 549 -20.91 -1.58 26.96
N LYS A 550 -21.28 -0.91 25.87
CA LYS A 550 -22.61 -0.36 25.59
C LYS A 550 -23.14 -0.78 24.20
N GLY A 551 -22.54 -1.82 23.62
CA GLY A 551 -22.88 -2.34 22.31
C GLY A 551 -21.65 -2.42 21.42
N VAL A 552 -21.59 -3.46 20.59
CA VAL A 552 -20.57 -3.61 19.54
C VAL A 552 -21.15 -4.33 18.34
N LEU A 553 -20.81 -3.81 17.16
CA LEU A 553 -21.09 -4.36 15.84
C LEU A 553 -19.81 -5.00 15.31
N THR A 554 -19.88 -6.25 14.88
CA THR A 554 -18.72 -7.03 14.40
C THR A 554 -18.93 -7.56 12.99
N SER A 555 -17.84 -7.70 12.23
CA SER A 555 -17.80 -8.43 10.96
C SER A 555 -16.63 -9.41 10.89
N GLU A 556 -16.83 -10.52 10.19
CA GLU A 556 -15.86 -11.59 10.07
C GLU A 556 -14.92 -11.30 8.90
N SER A 557 -13.62 -11.40 9.18
CA SER A 557 -12.59 -11.41 8.14
C SER A 557 -11.61 -12.52 8.46
N ASN A 558 -11.30 -13.36 7.48
CA ASN A 558 -10.37 -14.49 7.62
C ASN A 558 -10.73 -15.43 8.81
N GLY A 559 -12.02 -15.65 9.07
CA GLY A 559 -12.50 -16.49 10.18
C GLY A 559 -12.37 -15.86 11.57
N ILE A 560 -12.10 -14.56 11.66
CA ILE A 560 -12.00 -13.82 12.92
C ILE A 560 -13.06 -12.71 12.94
N GLN A 561 -13.86 -12.66 14.00
CA GLN A 561 -14.79 -11.55 14.25
C GLN A 561 -14.04 -10.31 14.75
N TYR A 562 -14.14 -9.21 14.00
CA TYR A 562 -13.56 -7.92 14.36
C TYR A 562 -14.65 -6.93 14.74
N ALA A 563 -14.46 -6.20 15.86
CA ALA A 563 -15.26 -5.03 16.17
C ALA A 563 -15.04 -3.94 15.11
N LYS A 564 -16.15 -3.46 14.53
CA LYS A 564 -16.18 -2.40 13.51
C LYS A 564 -16.80 -1.11 14.04
N VAL A 565 -17.82 -1.19 14.88
CA VAL A 565 -18.35 -0.04 15.62
C VAL A 565 -18.64 -0.46 17.05
N ALA A 566 -18.21 0.28 18.05
CA ALA A 566 -18.49 -0.02 19.45
C ALA A 566 -18.79 1.22 20.27
N ALA A 567 -19.52 1.04 21.36
CA ALA A 567 -19.72 2.07 22.37
C ALA A 567 -19.32 1.55 23.75
N MET A 568 -18.73 2.41 24.56
CA MET A 568 -18.37 2.11 25.95
C MET A 568 -18.43 3.35 26.84
N THR A 569 -18.62 3.12 28.14
CA THR A 569 -18.42 4.15 29.17
C THR A 569 -17.17 3.85 29.99
N VAL A 570 -16.46 4.89 30.41
CA VAL A 570 -15.31 4.81 31.32
C VAL A 570 -15.54 5.68 32.55
N ASN A 571 -15.24 5.17 33.74
CA ASN A 571 -15.49 5.86 35.02
C ASN A 571 -14.42 6.91 35.39
N THR A 572 -13.88 7.61 34.40
CA THR A 572 -12.92 8.70 34.54
C THR A 572 -13.58 10.05 34.19
N ASN A 573 -12.91 11.16 34.50
CA ASN A 573 -13.41 12.49 34.13
C ASN A 573 -13.30 12.74 32.61
N THR A 574 -12.20 12.29 32.01
CA THR A 574 -11.88 12.41 30.58
C THR A 574 -11.69 11.04 29.96
N VAL A 575 -11.90 10.93 28.65
CA VAL A 575 -11.61 9.73 27.88
C VAL A 575 -10.08 9.52 27.90
N PRO A 576 -9.59 8.32 28.27
CA PRO A 576 -8.17 8.03 28.26
C PRO A 576 -7.54 8.30 26.87
N GLY A 577 -6.36 8.91 26.87
CA GLY A 577 -5.54 9.07 25.67
C GLY A 577 -4.73 7.80 25.36
N ALA A 578 -4.31 7.61 24.11
CA ALA A 578 -3.37 6.56 23.74
C ALA A 578 -1.98 6.90 24.28
N ASN A 579 -1.48 6.07 25.20
CA ASN A 579 -0.08 6.11 25.63
C ASN A 579 0.85 5.33 24.66
N GLY A 580 0.32 4.82 23.54
CA GLY A 580 1.03 3.92 22.62
C GLY A 580 1.69 4.66 21.46
N ASP A 581 3.00 4.43 21.34
CA ASP A 581 4.06 5.07 20.54
C ASP A 581 4.37 6.52 20.93
N LYS A 582 5.48 6.68 21.66
CA LYS A 582 6.10 7.98 21.91
C LYS A 582 6.63 8.49 20.58
N LEU A 583 6.03 9.56 20.09
CA LEU A 583 6.52 10.32 18.96
C LEU A 583 7.47 11.42 19.45
N TYR A 584 8.36 11.83 18.56
CA TYR A 584 9.40 12.80 18.85
C TYR A 584 9.40 13.88 17.77
N GLY A 585 9.64 15.13 18.16
CA GLY A 585 9.74 16.24 17.23
C GLY A 585 10.59 17.36 17.79
N TYR A 586 11.16 18.17 16.91
CA TYR A 586 11.99 19.32 17.27
C TYR A 586 11.26 20.64 16.98
N LEU A 587 11.10 21.51 17.97
CA LEU A 587 10.35 22.75 17.83
C LEU A 587 11.13 23.77 17.00
N THR A 588 10.61 24.07 15.81
CA THR A 588 11.19 25.06 14.89
C THR A 588 10.70 26.48 15.16
N ALA A 589 9.66 26.64 15.98
CA ALA A 589 9.15 27.92 16.46
C ALA A 589 8.51 27.79 17.85
N ASP A 590 8.26 28.92 18.51
CA ASP A 590 7.64 28.93 19.84
C ASP A 590 6.19 28.41 19.75
N PRO A 591 5.75 27.54 20.68
CA PRO A 591 4.36 27.12 20.74
C PRO A 591 3.43 28.32 20.94
N TYR A 592 2.23 28.27 20.35
CA TYR A 592 1.26 29.36 20.44
C TYR A 592 -0.17 28.83 20.61
N THR A 593 -1.03 29.64 21.22
CA THR A 593 -2.45 29.27 21.37
C THR A 593 -3.26 29.70 20.15
N THR A 594 -4.17 28.85 19.69
CA THR A 594 -5.06 29.14 18.55
C THR A 594 -6.39 28.39 18.68
N LYS A 595 -7.26 28.53 17.68
CA LYS A 595 -8.43 27.68 17.50
C LYS A 595 -8.19 26.70 16.37
N TYR A 596 -8.46 25.43 16.64
CA TYR A 596 -8.47 24.37 15.64
C TYR A 596 -9.75 23.56 15.83
N GLU A 597 -10.54 23.36 14.76
CA GLU A 597 -11.85 22.68 14.81
C GLU A 597 -12.82 23.20 15.90
N ASN A 598 -12.86 24.53 16.09
CA ASN A 598 -13.63 25.24 17.13
C ASN A 598 -13.21 24.99 18.59
N GLU A 599 -12.16 24.20 18.84
CA GLU A 599 -11.56 23.99 20.16
C GLU A 599 -10.39 24.96 20.41
N ASN A 600 -10.17 25.33 21.67
CA ASN A 600 -8.95 26.06 22.04
C ASN A 600 -7.80 25.06 22.17
N VAL A 601 -6.69 25.35 21.48
CA VAL A 601 -5.52 24.48 21.42
C VAL A 601 -4.21 25.24 21.62
N VAL A 602 -3.17 24.50 21.96
CA VAL A 602 -1.77 24.90 21.82
C VAL A 602 -1.21 24.23 20.56
N ALA A 603 -0.71 25.03 19.63
CA ALA A 603 -0.05 24.58 18.40
C ALA A 603 1.46 24.52 18.61
N TYR A 604 2.08 23.39 18.22
CA TYR A 604 3.50 23.13 18.31
C TYR A 604 4.08 22.94 16.90
N PRO A 605 4.74 23.94 16.32
CA PRO A 605 5.44 23.81 15.04
C PRO A 605 6.68 22.95 15.22
N ILE A 606 6.68 21.75 14.64
CA ILE A 606 7.73 20.75 14.83
C ILE A 606 8.32 20.28 13.50
N TRP A 607 9.59 19.92 13.55
CA TRP A 607 10.28 19.07 12.60
C TRP A 607 10.24 17.63 13.09
N THR A 608 9.75 16.70 12.28
CA THR A 608 9.61 15.27 12.63
C THR A 608 10.82 14.42 12.26
N GLY A 609 11.85 15.01 11.64
CA GLY A 609 12.96 14.30 11.00
C GLY A 609 12.82 14.22 9.47
N SER A 610 11.59 14.29 8.96
CA SER A 610 11.28 14.23 7.52
C SER A 610 10.50 15.43 7.01
N GLU A 611 9.66 16.06 7.83
CA GLU A 611 8.84 17.20 7.43
C GLU A 611 8.62 18.23 8.55
N ASN A 612 8.34 19.47 8.15
CA ASN A 612 7.85 20.50 9.06
C ASN A 612 6.33 20.44 9.11
N THR A 613 5.78 20.26 10.32
CA THR A 613 4.34 20.19 10.55
C THR A 613 3.96 20.96 11.82
N THR A 614 2.68 20.99 12.15
CA THR A 614 2.17 21.56 13.40
C THR A 614 1.24 20.56 14.06
N VAL A 615 1.57 20.15 15.28
CA VAL A 615 0.70 19.30 16.10
C VAL A 615 -0.08 20.15 17.10
N TYR A 616 -1.29 19.73 17.45
CA TYR A 616 -2.21 20.51 18.27
C TYR A 616 -2.57 19.77 19.56
N GLU A 617 -2.31 20.36 20.72
CA GLU A 617 -2.73 19.84 22.02
C GLU A 617 -3.95 20.60 22.53
N LYS A 618 -4.93 19.89 23.09
CA LYS A 618 -6.12 20.55 23.67
C LYS A 618 -5.75 21.41 24.87
N GLY A 619 -6.25 22.63 24.90
CA GLY A 619 -6.08 23.56 26.02
C GLY A 619 -5.60 24.94 25.59
N SER A 620 -5.22 25.76 26.58
CA SER A 620 -4.76 27.13 26.33
C SER A 620 -3.52 27.50 27.14
N ALA A 621 -2.90 26.50 27.77
CA ALA A 621 -1.69 26.67 28.56
C ALA A 621 -0.53 26.02 27.82
N ILE A 622 0.41 26.82 27.33
CA ILE A 622 1.67 26.32 26.81
C ILE A 622 2.42 25.67 27.97
N LYS A 623 2.98 24.48 27.74
CA LYS A 623 3.70 23.73 28.76
C LYS A 623 4.95 24.49 29.19
N ASP A 624 5.16 24.58 30.50
CA ASP A 624 6.23 25.40 31.07
C ASP A 624 7.61 24.90 30.60
N GLY A 625 8.47 25.84 30.18
CA GLY A 625 9.82 25.56 29.70
C GLY A 625 9.95 25.10 28.23
N VAL A 626 8.85 24.83 27.52
CA VAL A 626 8.85 24.40 26.11
C VAL A 626 8.85 25.61 25.15
N LYS A 627 9.87 25.73 24.29
CA LYS A 627 10.09 26.87 23.37
C LYS A 627 10.80 26.43 22.08
N ALA A 628 10.93 27.34 21.12
CA ALA A 628 11.71 27.11 19.90
C ALA A 628 13.14 26.66 20.22
N GLY A 629 13.56 25.57 19.58
CA GLY A 629 14.84 24.92 19.80
C GLY A 629 14.80 23.74 20.77
N ASP A 630 13.63 23.43 21.34
CA ASP A 630 13.47 22.25 22.20
C ASP A 630 12.95 21.03 21.42
N ALA A 631 13.46 19.85 21.72
CA ALA A 631 12.83 18.60 21.33
C ALA A 631 11.68 18.27 22.27
N ILE A 632 10.61 17.66 21.78
CA ILE A 632 9.45 17.24 22.56
C ILE A 632 9.14 15.76 22.34
N GLN A 633 8.64 15.11 23.39
CA GLN A 633 7.96 13.82 23.30
C GLN A 633 6.45 14.06 23.31
N TYR A 634 5.73 13.41 22.42
CA TYR A 634 4.27 13.49 22.38
C TYR A 634 3.64 12.16 21.98
N HIS A 635 2.34 12.03 22.18
CA HIS A 635 1.56 10.87 21.76
C HIS A 635 0.26 11.33 21.09
N LEU A 636 -0.29 10.49 20.20
CA LEU A 636 -1.52 10.80 19.47
C LEU A 636 -2.74 10.67 20.39
N ASP A 637 -3.63 11.66 20.37
CA ASP A 637 -4.93 11.67 21.06
C ASP A 637 -6.04 12.10 20.08
N GLY A 638 -6.41 11.18 19.18
CA GLY A 638 -7.35 11.46 18.09
C GLY A 638 -6.73 12.42 17.06
N ASN A 639 -7.44 13.53 16.75
CA ASN A 639 -6.93 14.61 15.89
C ASN A 639 -5.92 15.54 16.61
N PHE A 640 -5.73 15.36 17.92
CA PHE A 640 -4.86 16.16 18.76
C PHE A 640 -3.68 15.30 19.25
N VAL A 641 -2.75 15.93 19.97
CA VAL A 641 -1.65 15.26 20.66
C VAL A 641 -1.66 15.58 22.14
N GLY A 642 -1.08 14.70 22.96
CA GLY A 642 -0.63 15.04 24.31
C GLY A 642 0.88 15.24 24.31
N VAL A 643 1.36 16.42 24.73
CA VAL A 643 2.81 16.68 24.82
C VAL A 643 3.28 16.26 26.21
N ASP A 644 4.13 15.24 26.27
CA ASP A 644 4.54 14.60 27.52
C ASP A 644 5.61 15.42 28.26
N ALA A 645 6.65 15.83 27.55
CA ALA A 645 7.79 16.55 28.11
C ALA A 645 8.58 17.30 27.01
N GLY A 646 9.28 18.37 27.41
CA GLY A 646 10.43 18.88 26.69
C GLY A 646 11.67 18.03 27.00
N LEU A 647 12.51 17.83 26.00
CA LEU A 647 13.55 16.79 26.00
C LEU A 647 14.99 17.33 25.93
N THR A 648 15.16 18.61 25.62
CA THR A 648 16.45 19.32 25.51
C THR A 648 17.01 19.73 26.87
N ASP A 649 17.12 18.76 27.78
CA ASP A 649 17.86 18.91 29.04
C ASP A 649 19.30 18.37 28.87
N THR A 650 20.26 19.04 29.50
CA THR A 650 21.61 18.53 29.77
C THR A 650 21.65 17.10 30.29
N ALA A 651 20.62 16.65 31.01
CA ALA A 651 20.49 15.28 31.50
C ALA A 651 20.34 14.24 30.37
N ASN A 652 19.88 14.65 29.20
CA ASN A 652 19.69 13.82 28.01
C ASN A 652 20.75 14.08 26.92
N ALA A 653 21.72 14.95 27.16
CA ALA A 653 22.77 15.27 26.18
C ALA A 653 23.92 14.24 26.24
N TYR A 654 24.36 13.77 25.08
CA TYR A 654 25.42 12.78 24.91
C TYR A 654 26.34 13.14 23.75
N ALA A 655 27.59 12.67 23.85
CA ALA A 655 28.50 12.55 22.73
C ALA A 655 28.43 11.12 22.17
N ILE A 656 28.14 10.98 20.88
CA ILE A 656 28.12 9.69 20.18
C ILE A 656 29.55 9.33 19.77
N THR A 657 30.17 8.34 20.41
CA THR A 657 31.59 7.99 20.19
C THR A 657 31.80 6.76 19.33
N GLY A 658 30.74 6.00 19.06
CA GLY A 658 30.72 4.87 18.14
C GLY A 658 29.28 4.46 17.82
N PHE A 659 29.04 3.94 16.62
CA PHE A 659 27.71 3.54 16.17
C PHE A 659 27.79 2.46 15.08
N ASP A 660 26.93 1.45 15.16
CA ASP A 660 26.89 0.33 14.22
C ASP A 660 26.12 0.63 12.92
N TYR A 661 25.25 1.65 12.90
CA TYR A 661 24.41 2.02 11.74
C TYR A 661 23.49 0.90 11.22
N GLU A 662 23.03 0.03 12.11
CA GLU A 662 22.09 -1.05 11.81
C GLU A 662 20.89 -0.99 12.77
N ALA A 663 19.72 -1.47 12.33
CA ALA A 663 18.54 -1.57 13.19
C ALA A 663 18.83 -2.49 14.39
N GLU A 664 18.34 -2.11 15.57
CA GLU A 664 18.72 -2.74 16.86
C GLU A 664 20.24 -2.79 17.13
N GLY A 665 21.05 -2.00 16.41
CA GLY A 665 22.51 -1.95 16.58
C GLY A 665 22.94 -1.28 17.90
N GLU A 666 24.23 -1.31 18.19
CA GLU A 666 24.79 -0.68 19.39
C GLU A 666 25.28 0.75 19.12
N MET A 667 25.09 1.63 20.11
CA MET A 667 25.59 3.00 20.11
C MET A 667 26.42 3.24 21.38
N ALA A 668 27.68 3.61 21.18
CA ALA A 668 28.60 4.01 22.24
C ALA A 668 28.44 5.51 22.52
N LEU A 669 28.21 5.85 23.77
CA LEU A 669 27.81 7.17 24.23
C LEU A 669 28.66 7.62 25.42
N VAL A 670 28.91 8.92 25.52
CA VAL A 670 29.44 9.57 26.73
C VAL A 670 28.46 10.63 27.20
N LYS A 671 27.96 10.49 28.43
CA LYS A 671 26.94 11.37 28.98
C LYS A 671 27.50 12.74 29.35
N TYR A 672 26.81 13.81 28.97
CA TYR A 672 27.26 15.18 29.21
C TYR A 672 27.37 15.54 30.69
N ALA A 673 26.37 15.15 31.50
CA ALA A 673 26.25 15.57 32.89
C ALA A 673 27.41 15.09 33.80
N ASP A 674 27.99 13.92 33.54
CA ASP A 674 28.98 13.30 34.42
C ASP A 674 30.18 12.64 33.72
N GLY A 675 30.20 12.63 32.38
CA GLY A 675 31.24 12.00 31.58
C GLY A 675 31.21 10.47 31.58
N ALA A 676 30.11 9.85 32.03
CA ALA A 676 29.98 8.40 32.06
C ALA A 676 29.88 7.82 30.64
N ALA A 677 30.69 6.79 30.35
CA ALA A 677 30.62 6.05 29.10
C ALA A 677 29.64 4.87 29.22
N SER A 678 28.85 4.63 28.18
CA SER A 678 27.90 3.51 28.08
C SER A 678 27.77 3.04 26.64
N THR A 679 27.49 1.76 26.45
CA THR A 679 27.01 1.22 25.16
C THR A 679 25.56 0.81 25.37
N LEU A 680 24.67 1.34 24.55
CA LEU A 680 23.23 1.04 24.58
C LEU A 680 22.79 0.48 23.24
N THR A 681 21.70 -0.28 23.22
CA THR A 681 21.15 -0.88 22.01
C THR A 681 19.97 -0.04 21.52
N LEU A 682 19.82 0.10 20.21
CA LEU A 682 18.61 0.72 19.65
C LEU A 682 17.37 -0.14 19.95
N ASP A 683 16.25 0.52 20.20
CA ASP A 683 14.93 -0.10 20.08
C ASP A 683 14.62 -0.39 18.59
N GLU A 684 13.73 -1.35 18.33
CA GLU A 684 13.31 -1.71 16.96
C GLU A 684 12.75 -0.47 16.22
N ASP A 685 12.03 0.38 16.95
CA ASP A 685 11.38 1.58 16.43
C ASP A 685 12.14 2.88 16.77
N CYS A 686 13.46 2.79 16.98
CA CYS A 686 14.26 3.96 17.34
C CYS A 686 14.21 5.06 16.26
N VAL A 687 13.84 6.28 16.66
CA VAL A 687 13.71 7.44 15.76
C VAL A 687 14.99 8.26 15.70
N PHE A 688 15.36 8.73 14.51
CA PHE A 688 16.50 9.62 14.29
C PHE A 688 15.99 10.97 13.74
N ILE A 689 16.37 12.07 14.39
CA ILE A 689 15.96 13.42 14.00
C ILE A 689 17.21 14.30 13.87
N GLY A 690 17.58 14.63 12.64
CA GLY A 690 18.63 15.61 12.35
C GLY A 690 18.17 17.04 12.62
N ILE A 691 19.02 17.83 13.27
CA ILE A 691 18.78 19.24 13.58
C ILE A 691 20.02 20.10 13.32
N ASP A 692 19.79 21.41 13.18
CA ASP A 692 20.79 22.47 13.38
C ASP A 692 20.26 23.28 14.56
N ASP A 693 20.78 22.98 15.75
CA ASP A 693 20.23 23.53 16.99
C ASP A 693 20.57 25.02 17.18
N SER A 694 21.71 25.46 16.63
CA SER A 694 22.14 26.84 16.57
C SER A 694 21.20 27.71 15.74
N ALA A 695 20.69 27.18 14.63
CA ALA A 695 19.71 27.84 13.76
C ALA A 695 18.25 27.58 14.20
N LYS A 696 18.02 26.62 15.11
CA LYS A 696 16.70 26.13 15.54
C LYS A 696 15.87 25.58 14.38
N THR A 697 16.53 24.83 13.50
CA THR A 697 15.89 24.25 12.31
C THR A 697 16.10 22.74 12.24
N GLY A 698 15.15 22.06 11.59
CA GLY A 698 15.33 20.66 11.22
C GLY A 698 16.29 20.51 10.04
N VAL A 699 17.06 19.42 10.07
CA VAL A 699 17.91 19.00 8.95
C VAL A 699 17.50 17.59 8.54
N GLU A 700 17.37 17.36 7.24
CA GLU A 700 17.04 16.03 6.71
C GLU A 700 18.18 15.06 7.04
N GLY A 701 17.84 13.95 7.69
CA GLY A 701 18.81 12.95 8.11
C GLY A 701 18.17 11.81 8.86
N ASP A 702 18.51 10.59 8.45
CA ASP A 702 18.12 9.36 9.11
C ASP A 702 19.31 8.78 9.92
N MET A 703 19.22 7.51 10.30
CA MET A 703 20.29 6.80 11.00
C MET A 703 21.67 6.92 10.32
N SER A 704 21.70 6.94 8.99
CA SER A 704 22.95 7.00 8.22
C SER A 704 23.61 8.39 8.25
N ALA A 705 22.85 9.43 8.60
CA ALA A 705 23.33 10.80 8.67
C ALA A 705 24.01 11.13 10.00
N VAL A 706 23.85 10.29 11.03
CA VAL A 706 24.42 10.51 12.36
C VAL A 706 25.94 10.54 12.29
N SER A 707 26.54 11.65 12.71
CA SER A 707 27.99 11.80 12.81
C SER A 707 28.52 11.44 14.19
N LEU A 708 29.76 10.93 14.26
CA LEU A 708 30.45 10.76 15.54
C LEU A 708 30.85 12.12 16.12
N ALA A 709 30.82 12.22 17.44
CA ALA A 709 31.14 13.41 18.20
C ALA A 709 32.56 13.92 17.90
N GLN A 710 32.67 15.22 17.69
CA GLN A 710 33.94 15.90 17.49
C GLN A 710 34.78 15.90 18.77
N GLN A 711 36.10 15.99 18.63
CA GLN A 711 37.03 16.13 19.74
C GLN A 711 37.76 17.48 19.72
N ASP A 712 38.07 18.02 20.88
CA ASP A 712 39.01 19.14 21.02
C ASP A 712 40.48 18.68 20.93
N GLN A 713 41.40 19.66 20.98
CA GLN A 713 42.85 19.41 20.93
C GLN A 713 43.41 18.59 22.12
N TYR A 714 42.59 18.35 23.14
CA TYR A 714 42.92 17.59 24.34
C TYR A 714 42.23 16.21 24.37
N GLY A 715 41.46 15.87 23.34
CA GLY A 715 40.73 14.60 23.22
C GLY A 715 39.36 14.57 23.91
N ASN A 716 38.83 15.72 24.35
CA ASN A 716 37.50 15.79 24.94
C ASN A 716 36.44 15.81 23.83
N TYR A 717 35.38 15.01 23.97
CA TYR A 717 34.27 15.03 23.03
C TYR A 717 33.34 16.24 23.26
N TYR A 718 32.71 16.72 22.19
CA TYR A 718 31.57 17.63 22.23
C TYR A 718 30.27 16.80 22.19
N ALA A 719 29.28 17.13 23.01
CA ALA A 719 27.96 16.50 22.89
C ALA A 719 27.34 16.90 21.55
N ASN A 720 26.75 15.94 20.84
CA ASN A 720 26.17 16.15 19.52
C ASN A 720 24.77 15.52 19.38
N ALA A 721 24.22 14.96 20.46
CA ALA A 721 22.85 14.44 20.43
C ALA A 721 22.15 14.50 21.78
N TYR A 722 20.82 14.61 21.72
CA TYR A 722 19.93 14.27 22.81
C TYR A 722 19.42 12.84 22.61
N VAL A 723 19.62 11.98 23.62
CA VAL A 723 19.29 10.55 23.55
C VAL A 723 18.22 10.20 24.56
N MET A 724 17.12 9.63 24.08
CA MET A 724 16.00 9.17 24.90
C MET A 724 16.08 7.67 25.11
N THR A 725 15.90 7.22 26.35
CA THR A 725 15.92 5.79 26.69
C THR A 725 14.63 5.37 27.39
N ASP A 726 14.31 4.09 27.32
CA ASP A 726 13.17 3.49 28.02
C ASP A 726 13.47 3.18 29.51
N GLY A 727 14.72 3.40 29.94
CA GLY A 727 15.22 3.07 31.27
C GLY A 727 15.64 1.61 31.46
N SER A 728 15.48 0.75 30.46
CA SER A 728 15.91 -0.66 30.45
C SER A 728 17.24 -0.88 29.70
N GLY A 729 17.79 0.19 29.09
CA GLY A 729 19.02 0.16 28.31
C GLY A 729 18.79 0.23 26.80
N LYS A 730 17.55 0.47 26.36
CA LYS A 730 17.19 0.68 24.96
C LYS A 730 17.07 2.17 24.62
N ILE A 731 17.56 2.56 23.44
CA ILE A 731 17.42 3.91 22.91
C ILE A 731 16.13 3.98 22.08
N LEU A 732 15.26 4.94 22.43
CA LEU A 732 13.98 5.19 21.76
C LEU A 732 14.07 6.28 20.68
N ALA A 733 14.93 7.28 20.91
CA ALA A 733 15.14 8.36 19.96
C ALA A 733 16.53 8.99 20.11
N VAL A 734 17.07 9.43 18.97
CA VAL A 734 18.32 10.17 18.85
C VAL A 734 18.04 11.45 18.06
N ILE A 735 18.07 12.59 18.76
CA ILE A 735 17.97 13.90 18.14
C ILE A 735 19.38 14.45 18.04
N PHE A 736 19.94 14.55 16.83
CA PHE A 736 21.36 14.80 16.63
C PHE A 736 21.64 16.05 15.82
N ASP A 737 22.70 16.74 16.19
CA ASP A 737 23.37 17.71 15.35
C ASP A 737 24.62 17.06 14.73
N ASN A 738 24.86 17.32 13.45
CA ASN A 738 26.01 16.77 12.75
C ASN A 738 27.33 17.44 13.15
N ASP A 739 27.31 18.60 13.81
CA ASP A 739 28.51 19.17 14.41
C ASP A 739 28.60 18.93 15.93
N LYS A 740 27.85 19.69 16.73
CA LYS A 740 27.78 19.67 18.19
C LYS A 740 26.52 20.41 18.60
N LEU A 741 25.99 20.10 19.78
CA LEU A 741 24.93 20.88 20.36
C LEU A 741 25.44 22.28 20.76
N ASP A 742 24.65 23.33 20.50
CA ASP A 742 24.87 24.72 20.93
C ASP A 742 24.64 24.88 22.45
N MET A 743 25.63 24.43 23.21
CA MET A 743 25.64 24.47 24.68
C MET A 743 26.72 25.43 25.21
N ALA A 744 26.42 26.10 26.33
CA ALA A 744 27.23 27.20 26.88
C ALA A 744 28.66 26.82 27.35
N ASP A 745 29.03 25.54 27.39
CA ASP A 745 30.35 25.05 27.78
C ASP A 745 30.71 23.84 26.89
N GLY A 746 31.43 24.10 25.80
CA GLY A 746 31.56 23.15 24.69
C GLY A 746 32.38 21.89 24.97
N GLY A 747 33.41 21.90 25.82
CA GLY A 747 34.20 20.69 26.09
C GLY A 747 33.67 19.90 27.29
N LEU A 748 33.43 18.59 27.16
CA LEU A 748 33.13 17.72 28.30
C LEU A 748 34.19 17.91 29.39
N ALA A 749 33.82 18.59 30.47
CA ALA A 749 34.71 18.89 31.58
C ALA A 749 35.11 17.59 32.29
N LEU A 750 36.36 17.14 32.12
CA LEU A 750 36.96 16.19 33.06
C LEU A 750 36.76 16.74 34.48
N LYS A 751 36.10 15.96 35.35
CA LYS A 751 35.87 16.35 36.76
C LYS A 751 37.18 16.87 37.36
N ALA A 752 37.11 18.05 37.99
CA ALA A 752 38.26 18.65 38.66
C ALA A 752 38.89 17.63 39.62
N LYS A 753 40.19 17.40 39.45
CA LYS A 753 40.95 16.42 40.24
C LYS A 753 41.56 17.11 41.45
N ALA A 754 41.69 16.37 42.54
CA ALA A 754 42.20 16.92 43.80
C ALA A 754 43.69 17.28 43.69
N VAL A 755 44.06 18.41 44.31
CA VAL A 755 45.43 18.80 44.57
C VAL A 755 45.66 18.70 46.08
N THR A 756 46.40 17.68 46.49
CA THR A 756 46.67 17.44 47.92
C THR A 756 48.02 18.03 48.28
N CYS A 757 48.05 19.01 49.20
CA CYS A 757 49.28 19.60 49.72
C CYS A 757 49.26 19.55 51.25
N ASN A 758 50.10 18.70 51.84
CA ASN A 758 50.11 18.43 53.28
C ASN A 758 51.27 19.10 54.03
N ILE A 759 51.90 20.12 53.43
CA ILE A 759 53.11 20.77 53.94
C ILE A 759 52.73 21.89 54.93
N THR A 760 52.54 21.51 56.19
CA THR A 760 51.97 22.39 57.22
C THR A 760 52.99 23.11 58.09
N SER A 761 54.23 22.61 58.19
CA SER A 761 55.36 23.32 58.83
C SER A 761 56.65 22.51 58.71
N GLU A 762 57.58 22.97 57.87
CA GLU A 762 58.88 22.32 57.64
C GLU A 762 60.06 23.22 58.00
N ASN A 763 61.14 22.67 58.52
CA ASN A 763 62.30 23.44 58.98
C ASN A 763 63.12 24.02 57.82
N VAL A 764 63.52 25.29 57.95
CA VAL A 764 64.46 25.92 57.02
C VAL A 764 65.90 25.69 57.49
N THR A 765 66.66 24.92 56.72
CA THR A 765 68.06 24.60 57.02
C THR A 765 69.00 25.76 56.66
N ASN A 766 70.10 25.92 57.41
CA ASN A 766 71.06 27.03 57.27
C ASN A 766 70.48 28.46 57.49
N GLY A 767 69.28 28.57 58.07
CA GLY A 767 68.67 29.84 58.48
C GLY A 767 68.88 30.18 59.96
N GLU A 768 68.36 31.33 60.41
CA GLU A 768 68.26 31.64 61.85
C GLU A 768 67.42 30.57 62.58
N ASN A 769 67.74 30.25 63.84
CA ASN A 769 67.03 29.23 64.63
C ASN A 769 65.50 29.48 64.67
N ASN A 770 64.70 28.40 64.58
CA ASN A 770 63.22 28.36 64.64
C ASN A 770 62.45 28.96 63.45
N LYS A 771 63.01 28.95 62.24
CA LYS A 771 62.28 29.32 61.01
C LYS A 771 61.67 28.09 60.34
N THR A 772 60.37 28.17 60.04
CA THR A 772 59.63 27.11 59.33
C THR A 772 58.89 27.67 58.12
N VAL A 773 58.61 26.80 57.14
CA VAL A 773 57.86 27.10 55.94
C VAL A 773 56.62 26.23 55.82
N THR A 774 55.55 26.81 55.28
CA THR A 774 54.31 26.13 54.90
C THR A 774 54.13 26.26 53.40
N VAL A 775 53.52 25.27 52.74
CA VAL A 775 53.17 25.37 51.32
C VAL A 775 51.68 25.05 51.16
N THR A 776 50.98 25.88 50.40
CA THR A 776 49.55 25.70 50.10
C THR A 776 49.33 25.72 48.60
N ALA A 777 48.31 25.00 48.13
CA ALA A 777 47.90 24.97 46.73
C ALA A 777 46.56 25.67 46.54
N SER A 778 46.43 26.44 45.45
CA SER A 778 45.16 27.05 45.04
C SER A 778 45.01 27.00 43.51
N PRO A 779 43.87 26.51 42.99
CA PRO A 779 42.75 25.88 43.71
C PRO A 779 43.12 24.48 44.26
N THR A 780 42.36 23.96 45.23
CA THR A 780 42.54 22.60 45.80
C THR A 780 41.93 21.49 44.95
N THR A 781 41.20 21.86 43.91
CA THR A 781 40.75 20.99 42.82
C THR A 781 40.92 21.75 41.51
N ALA A 782 41.49 21.12 40.49
CA ALA A 782 41.72 21.74 39.18
C ALA A 782 41.40 20.77 38.05
N LYS A 783 40.90 21.26 36.92
CA LYS A 783 40.72 20.47 35.70
C LYS A 783 42.07 20.28 34.99
N LEU A 784 42.19 19.24 34.17
CA LEU A 784 43.36 18.99 33.32
C LEU A 784 43.71 20.27 32.52
N GLY A 785 44.97 20.69 32.54
CA GLY A 785 45.42 21.90 31.82
C GLY A 785 45.25 23.22 32.57
N GLU A 786 44.50 23.28 33.68
CA GLU A 786 44.41 24.48 34.52
C GLU A 786 45.70 24.72 35.30
N LYS A 787 45.99 25.99 35.61
CA LYS A 787 47.15 26.37 36.41
C LYS A 787 46.85 26.24 37.90
N VAL A 788 47.69 25.50 38.61
CA VAL A 788 47.68 25.41 40.07
C VAL A 788 48.83 26.23 40.62
N THR A 789 48.53 27.11 41.57
CA THR A 789 49.53 27.97 42.22
C THR A 789 49.91 27.39 43.58
N LEU A 790 51.20 27.12 43.77
CA LEU A 790 51.80 26.76 45.04
C LEU A 790 52.38 28.00 45.72
N THR A 791 51.95 28.28 46.94
CA THR A 791 52.43 29.42 47.73
C THR A 791 53.22 28.92 48.93
N ALA A 792 54.52 29.19 48.96
CA ALA A 792 55.37 28.93 50.11
C ALA A 792 55.39 30.14 51.04
N THR A 793 55.17 29.95 52.34
CA THR A 793 55.11 31.02 53.35
C THR A 793 55.94 30.69 54.58
N LEU A 794 56.89 31.57 54.92
CA LEU A 794 57.70 31.50 56.12
C LEU A 794 56.92 31.99 57.35
N ASN A 795 57.10 31.31 58.49
CA ASN A 795 56.55 31.75 59.77
C ASN A 795 57.06 33.15 60.18
N LYS A 796 58.30 33.49 59.79
CA LYS A 796 58.92 34.80 59.97
C LYS A 796 59.91 35.07 58.82
N ALA A 797 59.89 36.28 58.28
CA ALA A 797 60.82 36.68 57.23
C ALA A 797 62.29 36.56 57.68
N ILE A 798 63.19 36.33 56.72
CA ILE A 798 64.64 36.25 56.93
C ILE A 798 65.27 37.50 56.30
N ALA A 799 65.89 38.35 57.12
CA ALA A 799 66.45 39.62 56.70
C ALA A 799 67.91 39.42 56.26
N GLY A 800 68.15 39.24 54.95
CA GLY A 800 69.50 39.30 54.38
C GLY A 800 69.82 38.28 53.31
N LYS A 801 69.04 37.19 53.18
CA LYS A 801 69.24 36.14 52.18
C LYS A 801 67.90 35.62 51.66
N ASP A 802 67.90 35.15 50.42
CA ASP A 802 66.73 34.50 49.82
C ASP A 802 66.59 33.08 50.40
N THR A 803 65.36 32.61 50.53
CA THR A 803 65.07 31.23 50.97
C THR A 803 64.57 30.43 49.78
N THR A 804 65.23 29.31 49.49
CA THR A 804 64.85 28.40 48.41
C THR A 804 64.05 27.25 49.00
N VAL A 805 62.82 27.07 48.53
CA VAL A 805 61.91 25.99 48.89
C VAL A 805 61.73 25.09 47.67
N VAL A 806 62.02 23.80 47.80
CA VAL A 806 61.84 22.82 46.74
C VAL A 806 60.74 21.85 47.14
N VAL A 807 59.78 21.67 46.24
CA VAL A 807 58.66 20.73 46.39
C VAL A 807 58.64 19.78 45.19
N SER A 808 58.18 18.54 45.40
CA SER A 808 57.95 17.56 44.35
C SER A 808 56.46 17.43 44.09
N VAL A 809 56.05 17.49 42.84
CA VAL A 809 54.68 17.15 42.40
C VAL A 809 54.76 15.85 41.61
N ASP A 810 53.92 14.89 41.97
CA ASP A 810 53.86 13.57 41.32
C ASP A 810 53.21 13.63 39.92
N GLN A 811 52.90 12.47 39.34
CA GLN A 811 52.25 12.35 38.03
C GLN A 811 52.98 13.08 36.89
N GLY A 812 54.32 13.07 36.92
CA GLY A 812 55.16 13.58 35.83
C GLY A 812 55.45 15.08 35.84
N VAL A 813 54.93 15.84 36.82
CA VAL A 813 55.20 17.29 36.94
C VAL A 813 56.63 17.57 37.44
N GLY A 814 57.13 16.78 38.39
CA GLY A 814 58.51 16.85 38.85
C GLY A 814 58.76 17.88 39.96
N SER A 815 60.02 18.31 40.12
CA SER A 815 60.43 19.23 41.18
C SER A 815 60.24 20.69 40.79
N LEU A 816 59.59 21.47 41.67
CA LEU A 816 59.39 22.91 41.52
C LEU A 816 60.19 23.66 42.60
N THR A 817 60.82 24.76 42.21
CA THR A 817 61.58 25.63 43.10
C THR A 817 60.85 26.94 43.32
N ILE A 818 60.62 27.30 44.58
CA ILE A 818 60.01 28.57 45.02
C ILE A 818 61.09 29.35 45.78
N THR A 819 61.53 30.49 45.24
CA THR A 819 62.50 31.37 45.89
C THR A 819 61.78 32.53 46.57
N ILE A 820 61.79 32.54 47.90
CA ILE A 820 61.26 33.63 48.73
C ILE A 820 62.35 34.69 48.88
N PRO A 821 62.17 35.90 48.33
CA PRO A 821 63.21 36.94 48.39
C PRO A 821 63.51 37.40 49.82
N LYS A 822 64.73 37.86 50.07
CA LYS A 822 65.16 38.41 51.36
C LYS A 822 64.17 39.46 51.88
N GLY A 823 63.82 39.35 53.16
CA GLY A 823 62.86 40.26 53.82
C GLY A 823 61.38 39.99 53.50
N GLN A 824 61.06 39.12 52.53
CA GLN A 824 59.69 38.70 52.24
C GLN A 824 59.27 37.48 53.07
N LYS A 825 57.95 37.31 53.20
CA LYS A 825 57.37 36.16 53.90
C LYS A 825 56.91 35.05 52.97
N SER A 826 56.63 35.33 51.70
CA SER A 826 56.10 34.31 50.78
C SER A 826 56.51 34.55 49.33
N ALA A 827 56.43 33.49 48.53
CA ALA A 827 56.54 33.50 47.08
C ALA A 827 55.75 32.34 46.49
N THR A 828 55.55 32.36 45.17
CA THR A 828 54.71 31.39 44.47
C THR A 828 55.43 30.72 43.30
N ALA A 829 55.06 29.48 42.99
CA ALA A 829 55.32 28.83 41.71
C ALA A 829 54.03 28.22 41.17
N THR A 830 53.97 27.95 39.87
CA THR A 830 52.78 27.36 39.24
C THR A 830 53.16 26.11 38.46
N PHE A 831 52.24 25.15 38.38
CA PHE A 831 52.30 24.06 37.41
C PHE A 831 50.95 23.89 36.71
N THR A 832 50.97 23.18 35.59
CA THR A 832 49.76 22.83 34.84
C THR A 832 49.26 21.46 35.31
N MET A 833 47.99 21.37 35.67
CA MET A 833 47.39 20.14 36.22
C MET A 833 47.44 18.98 35.21
N PRO A 834 47.95 17.79 35.57
CA PRO A 834 47.93 16.59 34.72
C PRO A 834 46.58 15.85 34.80
N SER A 835 46.47 14.69 34.13
CA SER A 835 45.20 13.95 33.99
C SER A 835 44.73 13.25 35.28
N GLU A 836 45.63 13.05 36.23
CA GLU A 836 45.38 12.40 37.51
C GLU A 836 45.45 13.38 38.69
N ALA A 837 44.85 13.01 39.82
CA ALA A 837 44.99 13.77 41.06
C ALA A 837 46.46 13.83 41.50
N VAL A 838 46.90 14.98 42.00
CA VAL A 838 48.31 15.22 42.33
C VAL A 838 48.52 15.44 43.81
N THR A 839 49.67 14.98 44.30
CA THR A 839 50.16 15.18 45.66
C THR A 839 51.45 16.00 45.63
N VAL A 840 51.47 17.09 46.39
CA VAL A 840 52.62 17.97 46.56
C VAL A 840 53.39 17.55 47.82
N GLY A 841 54.61 17.04 47.62
CA GLY A 841 55.54 16.65 48.67
C GLY A 841 56.61 17.72 48.95
N PHE A 842 57.04 17.83 50.21
CA PHE A 842 58.15 18.70 50.57
C PHE A 842 59.48 18.01 50.28
N THR A 843 60.42 18.71 49.65
CA THR A 843 61.77 18.19 49.40
C THR A 843 62.80 18.87 50.29
N SER A 844 62.86 20.21 50.27
CA SER A 844 63.79 20.95 51.13
C SER A 844 63.41 22.42 51.25
N ALA A 845 63.88 23.07 52.31
CA ALA A 845 63.91 24.52 52.43
C ALA A 845 65.26 24.94 53.02
N SER A 846 65.98 25.82 52.33
CA SER A 846 67.31 26.24 52.76
C SER A 846 67.64 27.68 52.38
N VAL A 847 68.60 28.24 53.10
CA VAL A 847 69.22 29.53 52.80
C VAL A 847 70.67 29.25 52.36
N PRO A 848 71.23 29.98 51.37
CA PRO A 848 72.64 29.86 51.00
C PRO A 848 73.55 30.11 52.22
N GLN A 849 74.62 29.32 52.38
CA GLN A 849 75.59 29.50 53.48
C GLN A 849 76.24 30.89 53.48
#